data_AF-A0AAV6L2T1-F1
#
_entry.id   AF-A0AAV6L2T1-F1
#
_cell.length_a   1.000
_cell.length_b   1.000
_cell.length_c   1.000
_cell.angle_alpha   90.00
_cell.angle_beta   90.00
_cell.angle_gamma   90.00
#
_symmetry.space_group_name_H-M   'P 1'
#
loop_
_entity.id
_entity.type
_entity.pdbx_description
1 polymer ?
#
loop_
_entity_poly.entity_id
_entity_poly.type
_entity_poly.pdbx_seq_one_letter_code
_entity_poly.pdbx_strand_id
1 'polypeptide(L)'
;MAAGISFSLRLTRFEFIGPKPNSITLPACLLSLPIRRGGGDAALRFGRRKTTTVRFVVGDKISTQVGNGDEGEGEEEIGKQILAGRVEVKTARKKSERFTYLVAAVMSSLGITSMAVMAVGMEFWARWAHKALWHASLWHMHESHHKPREGPFELNDIFAIINAVPAIALLSYGFFHKGLVPGLCFGAGLGITVFGMAYMFVHDGLVHKRFAVGPIANVPYFRRVAAAHQIIGIALVFLILALANSRLVESRKQASTPMCNFQAINCRKHSAVLTDFGGKGDGKTSNTKAFQSAINHLSQYASDGGAQLIVPPGKWLTGSFNLTSYFTLYIHENAVILASQDESEFPLIEPLPSYGRGRDAPGGRYISLIFGINLVDVVITGGNGTIDGQGSSWWVKFRADKLKYTRPYLIEILYSKQIQISNLTLVNSPSWHVHPVYSRDIIIQGLTILAPVDSPNTDGINPDSCTNTRIEDCFIVSGDDCVAVKSGWDEYGIKVGLPTQQLVIRRLTCISPDSAVIALGSEMSGGIQDVRAEDITAITTESGVRIKTAPGRGAYVKDIFVRRMTFQTMKYVFWMTGSYGSHADEGYDPKALPVIQNINYRDVVAENVTIAAKLEGIKGDPFTGICMSNVTIEISSLSKKKPWNCSEIEGVTSKVSPQPCSLLPDKEPGSLKACDFPEDKLPIESVPLKTCSIIGGKYF
;
A
#
# COMPACT_ATOMS: atom_id res chain seq x y z
N MET A 1 10.95 41.42 -1.44
CA MET A 1 10.61 41.36 0.00
C MET A 1 9.22 40.77 0.15
N ALA A 2 9.12 39.52 0.59
CA ALA A 2 7.93 38.92 1.21
C ALA A 2 8.36 37.55 1.74
N ALA A 3 8.47 37.42 3.06
CA ALA A 3 8.82 36.18 3.74
C ALA A 3 7.54 35.38 4.01
N GLY A 4 7.49 34.14 3.51
CA GLY A 4 6.42 33.18 3.79
C GLY A 4 6.89 32.17 4.83
N ILE A 5 6.25 32.17 5.99
CA ILE A 5 6.49 31.20 7.08
C ILE A 5 5.46 30.07 6.93
N SER A 6 5.96 28.84 6.75
CA SER A 6 5.17 27.60 6.79
C SER A 6 5.61 26.80 8.01
N PHE A 7 4.67 26.46 8.90
CA PHE A 7 4.90 25.59 10.06
C PHE A 7 4.26 24.21 9.83
N SER A 8 5.05 23.16 10.01
CA SER A 8 4.68 21.76 9.91
C SER A 8 4.32 21.20 11.31
N LEU A 9 3.19 20.49 11.41
CA LEU A 9 2.74 19.80 12.62
C LEU A 9 3.43 18.42 12.75
N ARG A 10 4.11 18.18 13.86
CA ARG A 10 4.63 16.87 14.28
C ARG A 10 3.50 15.96 14.76
N LEU A 11 3.40 14.76 14.21
CA LEU A 11 2.65 13.63 14.78
C LEU A 11 3.64 12.63 15.38
N THR A 12 3.55 12.42 16.69
CA THR A 12 4.39 11.49 17.46
C THR A 12 3.93 10.04 17.28
N ARG A 13 4.89 9.16 16.96
CA ARG A 13 4.72 7.72 16.72
C ARG A 13 4.49 6.96 18.02
N PHE A 14 3.62 5.96 17.96
CA PHE A 14 3.29 5.01 19.03
C PHE A 14 4.19 3.76 18.92
N GLU A 15 4.84 3.34 20.01
CA GLU A 15 5.42 2.00 20.14
C GLU A 15 4.32 0.98 20.51
N PHE A 16 4.33 -0.18 19.85
CA PHE A 16 3.51 -1.36 20.16
C PHE A 16 4.44 -2.50 20.59
N ILE A 17 4.32 -2.92 21.85
CA ILE A 17 4.88 -4.16 22.40
C ILE A 17 3.82 -5.24 22.21
N GLY A 18 4.12 -6.26 21.42
CA GLY A 18 3.31 -7.48 21.31
C GLY A 18 3.57 -8.44 22.50
N PRO A 19 2.58 -9.21 22.96
CA PRO A 19 2.74 -10.13 24.08
C PRO A 19 3.27 -11.50 23.65
N LYS A 20 4.02 -12.16 24.55
CA LYS A 20 4.38 -13.59 24.52
C LYS A 20 3.45 -14.40 25.46
N PRO A 21 3.42 -15.74 25.37
CA PRO A 21 2.22 -16.56 25.46
C PRO A 21 1.85 -16.95 26.90
N ASN A 22 0.55 -17.14 27.16
CA ASN A 22 0.07 -17.72 28.41
C ASN A 22 -0.27 -19.20 28.25
N SER A 23 0.20 -19.96 29.23
CA SER A 23 -0.10 -21.36 29.50
C SER A 23 -1.52 -21.58 30.04
N ILE A 24 -1.97 -22.81 29.81
CA ILE A 24 -3.22 -23.49 30.20
C ILE A 24 -3.54 -23.37 31.70
N THR A 25 -4.83 -23.18 32.06
CA THR A 25 -5.65 -24.08 32.93
C THR A 25 -7.10 -23.59 33.11
N LEU A 26 -8.07 -24.47 32.83
CA LEU A 26 -9.48 -24.50 33.28
C LEU A 26 -9.55 -24.98 34.77
N PRO A 27 -10.67 -24.90 35.55
CA PRO A 27 -12.07 -25.19 35.11
C PRO A 27 -13.26 -24.47 35.80
N ALA A 28 -14.43 -24.67 35.16
CA ALA A 28 -15.82 -24.85 35.65
C ALA A 28 -16.49 -23.86 36.65
N CYS A 29 -17.68 -23.33 36.29
CA CYS A 29 -18.98 -23.86 36.79
C CYS A 29 -20.21 -23.09 36.25
N LEU A 30 -21.20 -23.87 35.79
CA LEU A 30 -22.66 -23.73 35.82
C LEU A 30 -23.31 -22.37 36.17
N LEU A 31 -24.26 -21.90 35.33
CA LEU A 31 -25.70 -21.83 35.66
C LEU A 31 -26.55 -21.38 34.47
N SER A 32 -27.73 -21.96 34.40
CA SER A 32 -28.72 -21.98 33.32
C SER A 32 -29.95 -21.09 33.61
N LEU A 33 -30.42 -20.35 32.58
CA LEU A 33 -31.82 -19.96 32.25
C LEU A 33 -32.64 -19.13 33.29
N PRO A 34 -33.79 -18.49 32.96
CA PRO A 34 -34.64 -18.66 31.78
C PRO A 34 -35.23 -17.39 31.10
N ILE A 35 -35.90 -17.70 29.99
CA ILE A 35 -36.82 -16.92 29.15
C ILE A 35 -38.03 -16.37 29.94
N ARG A 36 -38.52 -15.16 29.58
CA ARG A 36 -39.93 -14.78 29.80
C ARG A 36 -40.51 -13.95 28.63
N ARG A 37 -41.68 -14.38 28.17
CA ARG A 37 -42.59 -13.75 27.19
C ARG A 37 -43.39 -12.60 27.80
N GLY A 38 -43.72 -11.62 26.97
CA GLY A 38 -44.83 -10.64 27.08
C GLY A 38 -44.64 -9.61 25.95
N GLY A 39 -45.53 -9.36 24.99
CA GLY A 39 -46.98 -9.39 25.00
C GLY A 39 -47.50 -7.98 25.26
N GLY A 40 -47.73 -7.18 24.20
CA GLY A 40 -48.29 -5.83 24.33
C GLY A 40 -48.27 -5.04 23.01
N ASP A 41 -49.46 -4.86 22.44
CA ASP A 41 -49.79 -4.08 21.24
C ASP A 41 -49.40 -2.59 21.32
N ALA A 42 -48.94 -2.04 20.21
CA ALA A 42 -49.10 -0.61 19.91
C ALA A 42 -49.11 -0.38 18.38
N ALA A 43 -50.31 -0.19 17.84
CA ALA A 43 -50.55 0.26 16.48
C ALA A 43 -50.13 1.73 16.31
N LEU A 44 -49.34 2.05 15.28
CA LEU A 44 -49.15 3.41 14.79
C LEU A 44 -49.21 3.44 13.26
N ARG A 45 -50.05 4.36 12.79
CA ARG A 45 -50.60 4.52 11.44
C ARG A 45 -49.52 4.98 10.43
N PHE A 46 -49.44 4.31 9.28
CA PHE A 46 -48.71 4.82 8.11
C PHE A 46 -49.61 5.68 7.23
N GLY A 47 -49.22 6.95 7.02
CA GLY A 47 -49.85 7.87 6.08
C GLY A 47 -49.44 7.59 4.62
N ARG A 48 -50.45 7.56 3.74
CA ARG A 48 -50.38 7.43 2.28
C ARG A 48 -49.41 8.44 1.63
N ARG A 49 -48.49 7.97 0.78
CA ARG A 49 -47.83 8.78 -0.27
C ARG A 49 -48.38 8.40 -1.65
N LYS A 50 -48.65 9.42 -2.46
CA LYS A 50 -49.25 9.37 -3.80
C LYS A 50 -48.29 8.71 -4.80
N THR A 51 -48.78 7.73 -5.55
CA THR A 51 -48.13 7.12 -6.72
C THR A 51 -48.43 7.93 -7.98
N THR A 52 -47.38 8.32 -8.72
CA THR A 52 -47.50 8.89 -10.08
C THR A 52 -47.22 7.79 -11.09
N THR A 53 -48.22 7.46 -11.91
CA THR A 53 -48.14 6.48 -13.00
C THR A 53 -47.63 7.16 -14.28
N VAL A 54 -46.55 6.65 -14.86
CA VAL A 54 -46.09 7.06 -16.21
C VAL A 54 -46.46 5.96 -17.20
N ARG A 55 -47.28 6.29 -18.20
CA ARG A 55 -47.65 5.41 -19.32
C ARG A 55 -46.55 5.48 -20.40
N PHE A 56 -46.09 4.32 -20.86
CA PHE A 56 -45.31 4.22 -22.10
C PHE A 56 -46.26 3.93 -23.26
N VAL A 57 -46.22 4.78 -24.29
CA VAL A 57 -46.86 4.54 -25.58
C VAL A 57 -45.86 3.78 -26.44
N VAL A 58 -46.20 2.55 -26.82
CA VAL A 58 -45.45 1.74 -27.79
C VAL A 58 -45.89 2.19 -29.18
N GLY A 59 -44.96 2.72 -29.97
CA GLY A 59 -45.19 3.06 -31.38
C GLY A 59 -45.12 1.83 -32.27
N ASP A 60 -46.09 1.71 -33.17
CA ASP A 60 -46.37 0.56 -34.03
C ASP A 60 -45.26 0.21 -35.04
N LYS A 61 -45.18 -1.09 -35.32
CA LYS A 61 -44.42 -1.69 -36.42
C LYS A 61 -45.08 -1.31 -37.75
N ILE A 62 -44.31 -0.71 -38.66
CA ILE A 62 -44.66 -0.70 -40.08
C ILE A 62 -44.03 -1.92 -40.75
N SER A 63 -44.91 -2.78 -41.26
CA SER A 63 -44.61 -3.84 -42.21
C SER A 63 -44.58 -3.30 -43.63
N THR A 64 -43.61 -3.72 -44.44
CA THR A 64 -43.73 -3.68 -45.90
C THR A 64 -43.22 -5.00 -46.47
N GLN A 65 -44.09 -5.65 -47.25
CA GLN A 65 -43.76 -6.79 -48.11
C GLN A 65 -43.52 -6.31 -49.55
N VAL A 66 -42.84 -7.19 -50.31
CA VAL A 66 -42.88 -7.46 -51.76
C VAL A 66 -41.73 -6.87 -52.60
N GLY A 67 -41.01 -7.78 -53.27
CA GLY A 67 -40.68 -7.64 -54.70
C GLY A 67 -39.21 -7.79 -55.11
N ASN A 68 -38.88 -8.85 -55.85
CA ASN A 68 -37.59 -9.09 -56.54
C ASN A 68 -37.24 -7.98 -57.55
N GLY A 69 -35.94 -7.69 -57.71
CA GLY A 69 -35.34 -7.04 -58.89
C GLY A 69 -34.03 -6.32 -58.58
N ASP A 70 -33.00 -6.58 -59.40
CA ASP A 70 -31.63 -6.02 -59.34
C ASP A 70 -31.56 -4.48 -59.21
N GLU A 71 -30.61 -3.98 -58.40
CA GLU A 71 -29.48 -3.13 -58.83
C GLU A 71 -28.74 -2.57 -57.60
N GLY A 72 -27.41 -2.75 -57.60
CA GLY A 72 -26.48 -2.35 -56.55
C GLY A 72 -26.02 -0.89 -56.64
N GLU A 73 -25.26 -0.49 -55.62
CA GLU A 73 -24.48 0.76 -55.44
C GLU A 73 -25.16 1.97 -54.77
N GLY A 74 -26.49 2.02 -54.57
CA GLY A 74 -27.15 3.14 -53.86
C GLY A 74 -27.33 3.00 -52.33
N GLU A 75 -27.47 1.78 -51.81
CA GLU A 75 -27.86 1.55 -50.40
C GLU A 75 -26.68 1.63 -49.41
N GLU A 76 -25.45 1.37 -49.86
CA GLU A 76 -24.28 1.36 -48.99
C GLU A 76 -23.85 2.78 -48.56
N GLU A 77 -24.07 3.77 -49.42
CA GLU A 77 -23.71 5.17 -49.16
C GLU A 77 -24.71 5.86 -48.22
N ILE A 78 -26.00 5.57 -48.38
CA ILE A 78 -27.07 6.04 -47.49
C ILE A 78 -26.92 5.41 -46.10
N GLY A 79 -26.56 4.12 -46.02
CA GLY A 79 -26.25 3.43 -44.77
C GLY A 79 -25.08 4.05 -44.02
N LYS A 80 -24.02 4.47 -44.73
CA LYS A 80 -22.85 5.16 -44.15
C LYS A 80 -23.19 6.55 -43.62
N GLN A 81 -24.02 7.33 -44.31
CA GLN A 81 -24.44 8.66 -43.84
C GLN A 81 -25.36 8.59 -42.60
N ILE A 82 -26.30 7.63 -42.56
CA ILE A 82 -27.18 7.43 -41.39
C ILE A 82 -26.38 6.93 -40.19
N LEU A 83 -25.38 6.07 -40.41
CA LEU A 83 -24.47 5.61 -39.34
C LEU A 83 -23.59 6.76 -38.83
N ALA A 84 -23.04 7.59 -39.72
CA ALA A 84 -22.24 8.75 -39.36
C ALA A 84 -23.05 9.76 -38.51
N GLY A 85 -24.27 10.09 -38.92
CA GLY A 85 -25.16 10.96 -38.15
C GLY A 85 -25.53 10.37 -36.77
N ARG A 86 -25.77 9.05 -36.68
CA ARG A 86 -26.01 8.36 -35.40
C ARG A 86 -24.76 8.34 -34.50
N VAL A 87 -23.57 8.23 -35.08
CA VAL A 87 -22.29 8.27 -34.35
C VAL A 87 -22.01 9.68 -33.83
N GLU A 88 -22.31 10.71 -34.63
CA GLU A 88 -22.12 12.11 -34.23
C GLU A 88 -23.07 12.50 -33.08
N VAL A 89 -24.34 12.13 -33.16
CA VAL A 89 -25.33 12.34 -32.07
C VAL A 89 -24.92 11.57 -30.80
N LYS A 90 -24.45 10.32 -30.92
CA LYS A 90 -23.92 9.55 -29.77
C LYS A 90 -22.67 10.19 -29.17
N THR A 91 -21.81 10.78 -29.99
CA THR A 91 -20.57 11.43 -29.56
C THR A 91 -20.86 12.75 -28.86
N ALA A 92 -21.79 13.56 -29.39
CA ALA A 92 -22.29 14.78 -28.76
C ALA A 92 -22.96 14.49 -27.40
N ARG A 93 -23.78 13.43 -27.33
CA ARG A 93 -24.39 12.97 -26.06
C ARG A 93 -23.34 12.53 -25.04
N LYS A 94 -22.35 11.71 -25.44
CA LYS A 94 -21.23 11.32 -24.56
C LYS A 94 -20.39 12.51 -24.10
N LYS A 95 -20.21 13.54 -24.94
CA LYS A 95 -19.50 14.77 -24.57
C LYS A 95 -20.29 15.59 -23.54
N SER A 96 -21.60 15.70 -23.70
CA SER A 96 -22.51 16.34 -22.72
C SER A 96 -22.56 15.58 -21.39
N GLU A 97 -22.64 14.25 -21.43
CA GLU A 97 -22.60 13.40 -20.23
C GLU A 97 -21.26 13.55 -19.50
N ARG A 98 -20.12 13.47 -20.21
CA ARG A 98 -18.79 13.68 -19.62
C ARG A 98 -18.62 15.07 -19.02
N PHE A 99 -19.13 16.11 -19.67
CA PHE A 99 -19.10 17.46 -19.12
C PHE A 99 -19.93 17.57 -17.84
N THR A 100 -21.10 16.93 -17.79
CA THR A 100 -21.96 16.89 -16.60
C THR A 100 -21.29 16.13 -15.45
N TYR A 101 -20.64 14.98 -15.73
CA TYR A 101 -19.87 14.23 -14.74
C TYR A 101 -18.65 15.00 -14.23
N LEU A 102 -17.95 15.72 -15.11
CA LEU A 102 -16.81 16.55 -14.72
C LEU A 102 -17.26 17.68 -13.80
N VAL A 103 -18.35 18.38 -14.12
CA VAL A 103 -18.93 19.42 -13.27
C VAL A 103 -19.36 18.83 -11.92
N ALA A 104 -20.02 17.66 -11.91
CA ALA A 104 -20.41 16.99 -10.67
C ALA A 104 -19.20 16.56 -9.81
N ALA A 105 -18.14 16.03 -10.43
CA ALA A 105 -16.91 15.63 -9.76
C ALA A 105 -16.15 16.82 -9.17
N VAL A 106 -16.03 17.92 -9.92
CA VAL A 106 -15.42 19.17 -9.44
C VAL A 106 -16.22 19.73 -8.26
N MET A 107 -17.55 19.79 -8.37
CA MET A 107 -18.41 20.27 -7.28
C MET A 107 -18.35 19.36 -6.04
N SER A 108 -18.27 18.04 -6.22
CA SER A 108 -18.11 17.08 -5.13
C SER A 108 -16.75 17.21 -4.44
N SER A 109 -15.66 17.33 -5.20
CA SER A 109 -14.31 17.50 -4.66
C SER A 109 -14.18 18.80 -3.84
N LEU A 110 -14.74 19.91 -4.34
CA LEU A 110 -14.74 21.19 -3.63
C LEU A 110 -15.58 21.15 -2.36
N GLY A 111 -16.73 20.47 -2.37
CA GLY A 111 -17.55 20.22 -1.19
C GLY A 111 -16.80 19.41 -0.11
N ILE A 112 -16.08 18.35 -0.51
CA ILE A 112 -15.27 17.52 0.40
C ILE A 112 -14.10 18.33 0.97
N THR A 113 -13.42 19.14 0.15
CA THR A 113 -12.34 20.01 0.65
C THR A 113 -12.85 21.06 1.63
N SER A 114 -14.02 21.67 1.36
CA SER A 114 -14.66 22.63 2.27
C SER A 114 -15.01 21.98 3.61
N MET A 115 -15.53 20.75 3.57
CA MET A 115 -15.80 19.95 4.77
C MET A 115 -14.54 19.70 5.59
N ALA A 116 -13.45 19.25 4.96
CA ALA A 116 -12.19 18.97 5.65
C ALA A 116 -11.57 20.24 6.26
N VAL A 117 -11.52 21.33 5.49
CA VAL A 117 -10.98 22.62 5.95
C VAL A 117 -11.77 23.13 7.15
N MET A 118 -13.10 23.06 7.10
CA MET A 118 -13.92 23.55 8.19
C MET A 118 -13.85 22.65 9.43
N ALA A 119 -13.76 21.32 9.26
CA ALA A 119 -13.55 20.40 10.38
C ALA A 119 -12.23 20.68 11.13
N VAL A 120 -11.15 20.98 10.39
CA VAL A 120 -9.86 21.38 10.99
C VAL A 120 -9.96 22.76 11.63
N GLY A 121 -10.61 23.73 10.97
CA GLY A 121 -10.83 25.07 11.53
C GLY A 121 -11.58 25.05 12.87
N MET A 122 -12.56 24.14 13.00
CA MET A 122 -13.30 23.93 14.24
C MET A 122 -12.43 23.42 15.39
N GLU A 123 -11.33 22.72 15.12
CA GLU A 123 -10.38 22.33 16.17
C GLU A 123 -9.72 23.56 16.81
N PHE A 124 -9.28 24.51 15.99
CA PHE A 124 -8.68 25.75 16.48
C PHE A 124 -9.71 26.62 17.22
N TRP A 125 -10.93 26.73 16.67
CA TRP A 125 -12.03 27.42 17.33
C TRP A 125 -12.37 26.79 18.68
N ALA A 126 -12.58 25.47 18.73
CA ALA A 126 -12.93 24.76 19.95
C ALA A 126 -11.84 24.90 21.02
N ARG A 127 -10.56 24.74 20.65
CA ARG A 127 -9.44 24.96 21.58
C ARG A 127 -9.40 26.38 22.14
N TRP A 128 -9.60 27.38 21.27
CA TRP A 128 -9.62 28.78 21.69
C TRP A 128 -10.83 29.09 22.57
N ALA A 129 -12.05 28.72 22.13
CA ALA A 129 -13.28 28.97 22.85
C ALA A 129 -13.28 28.27 24.21
N HIS A 130 -12.83 27.00 24.26
CA HIS A 130 -12.70 26.26 25.52
C HIS A 130 -11.78 26.97 26.51
N LYS A 131 -10.57 27.38 26.07
CA LYS A 131 -9.58 28.01 26.96
C LYS A 131 -9.90 29.46 27.31
N ALA A 132 -10.25 30.27 26.33
CA ALA A 132 -10.31 31.73 26.44
C ALA A 132 -11.73 32.26 26.72
N LEU A 133 -12.78 31.48 26.44
CA LEU A 133 -14.17 31.90 26.64
C LEU A 133 -14.83 31.06 27.75
N TRP A 134 -14.86 29.74 27.61
CA TRP A 134 -15.57 28.84 28.52
C TRP A 134 -14.88 28.67 29.87
N HIS A 135 -13.55 28.55 29.90
CA HIS A 135 -12.76 28.53 31.14
C HIS A 135 -12.46 29.92 31.73
N ALA A 136 -13.04 30.99 31.17
CA ALA A 136 -12.86 32.36 31.62
C ALA A 136 -14.21 33.04 31.89
N SER A 137 -14.65 33.93 31.00
CA SER A 137 -15.85 34.75 31.20
C SER A 137 -17.15 33.95 31.25
N LEU A 138 -17.20 32.76 30.67
CA LEU A 138 -18.38 31.89 30.65
C LEU A 138 -18.26 30.66 31.58
N TRP A 139 -17.35 30.69 32.55
CA TRP A 139 -17.16 29.56 33.49
C TRP A 139 -18.44 29.16 34.20
N HIS A 140 -19.25 30.13 34.64
CA HIS A 140 -20.53 29.85 35.31
C HIS A 140 -21.51 29.01 34.46
N MET A 141 -21.41 29.06 33.12
CA MET A 141 -22.17 28.19 32.21
C MET A 141 -21.47 26.86 31.97
N HIS A 142 -20.14 26.85 31.95
CA HIS A 142 -19.31 25.68 31.64
C HIS A 142 -19.00 24.79 32.86
N GLU A 143 -19.15 25.27 34.09
CA GLU A 143 -18.78 24.54 35.32
C GLU A 143 -19.54 23.22 35.44
N SER A 144 -20.82 23.20 35.04
CA SER A 144 -21.65 21.98 35.00
C SER A 144 -21.01 20.84 34.19
N HIS A 145 -20.19 21.17 33.18
CA HIS A 145 -19.45 20.22 32.37
C HIS A 145 -18.40 19.40 33.13
N HIS A 146 -17.84 19.96 34.21
CA HIS A 146 -16.80 19.32 35.03
C HIS A 146 -17.37 18.54 36.22
N LYS A 147 -18.69 18.50 36.37
CA LYS A 147 -19.40 17.79 37.45
C LYS A 147 -20.15 16.57 36.88
N PRO A 148 -20.44 15.56 37.72
CA PRO A 148 -21.33 14.46 37.32
C PRO A 148 -22.67 15.01 36.83
N ARG A 149 -23.21 14.41 35.76
CA ARG A 149 -24.45 14.88 35.14
C ARG A 149 -25.65 14.57 36.03
N GLU A 150 -26.39 15.60 36.42
CA GLU A 150 -27.55 15.47 37.33
C GLU A 150 -28.91 15.44 36.60
N GLY A 151 -28.95 15.74 35.30
CA GLY A 151 -30.20 15.81 34.53
C GLY A 151 -30.06 15.69 33.00
N PRO A 152 -31.19 15.68 32.27
CA PRO A 152 -31.20 15.54 30.81
C PRO A 152 -30.65 16.76 30.09
N PHE A 153 -30.69 17.94 30.70
CA PHE A 153 -30.12 19.18 30.18
C PHE A 153 -29.31 19.89 31.26
N GLU A 154 -28.18 20.46 30.86
CA GLU A 154 -27.37 21.34 31.70
C GLU A 154 -27.08 22.65 30.99
N LEU A 155 -26.70 23.67 31.77
CA LEU A 155 -26.41 25.00 31.24
C LEU A 155 -25.28 24.97 30.19
N ASN A 156 -24.32 24.05 30.32
CA ASN A 156 -23.26 23.86 29.33
C ASN A 156 -23.77 23.38 27.95
N ASP A 157 -24.91 22.69 27.89
CA ASP A 157 -25.45 22.16 26.63
C ASP A 157 -25.89 23.30 25.68
N ILE A 158 -26.06 24.52 26.20
CA ILE A 158 -26.29 25.74 25.40
C ILE A 158 -25.16 25.98 24.39
N PHE A 159 -23.90 25.65 24.72
CA PHE A 159 -22.79 25.84 23.79
C PHE A 159 -22.91 24.94 22.54
N ALA A 160 -23.45 23.73 22.69
CA ALA A 160 -23.70 22.86 21.54
C ALA A 160 -24.77 23.47 20.62
N ILE A 161 -25.83 24.05 21.21
CA ILE A 161 -26.90 24.73 20.46
C ILE A 161 -26.35 25.95 19.73
N ILE A 162 -25.59 26.81 20.41
CA ILE A 162 -25.00 28.03 19.81
C ILE A 162 -24.09 27.66 18.63
N ASN A 163 -23.25 26.63 18.77
CA ASN A 163 -22.34 26.20 17.71
C ASN A 163 -23.06 25.43 16.58
N ALA A 164 -24.25 24.87 16.82
CA ALA A 164 -25.03 24.19 15.79
C ALA A 164 -25.75 25.17 14.85
N VAL A 165 -26.11 26.37 15.31
CA VAL A 165 -26.85 27.36 14.51
C VAL A 165 -26.10 27.75 13.22
N PRO A 166 -24.80 28.09 13.23
CA PRO A 166 -24.04 28.35 12.01
C PRO A 166 -23.99 27.15 11.05
N ALA A 167 -23.85 25.94 11.59
CA ALA A 167 -23.81 24.72 10.78
C ALA A 167 -25.15 24.48 10.07
N ILE A 168 -26.27 24.61 10.79
CA ILE A 168 -27.63 24.47 10.24
C ILE A 168 -27.90 25.54 9.19
N ALA A 169 -27.50 26.79 9.42
CA ALA A 169 -27.65 27.87 8.45
C ALA A 169 -26.87 27.60 7.16
N LEU A 170 -25.62 27.14 7.27
CA LEU A 170 -24.76 26.79 6.13
C LEU A 170 -25.28 25.59 5.35
N LEU A 171 -25.72 24.54 6.05
CA LEU A 171 -26.34 23.36 5.44
C LEU A 171 -27.64 23.73 4.71
N SER A 172 -28.49 24.53 5.34
CA SER A 172 -29.76 24.97 4.74
C SER A 172 -29.52 25.84 3.51
N TYR A 173 -28.62 26.81 3.61
CA TYR A 173 -28.25 27.66 2.47
C TYR A 173 -27.70 26.83 1.30
N GLY A 174 -26.79 25.89 1.61
CA GLY A 174 -26.18 25.02 0.61
C GLY A 174 -27.15 24.01 -0.02
N PHE A 175 -28.17 23.58 0.71
CA PHE A 175 -29.18 22.65 0.21
C PHE A 175 -30.21 23.33 -0.71
N PHE A 176 -30.61 24.57 -0.38
CA PHE A 176 -31.67 25.27 -1.12
C PHE A 176 -31.19 26.14 -2.28
N HIS A 177 -29.88 26.31 -2.47
CA HIS A 177 -29.32 27.13 -3.55
C HIS A 177 -28.41 26.31 -4.47
N LYS A 178 -28.40 26.63 -5.76
CA LYS A 178 -27.53 26.00 -6.76
C LYS A 178 -26.33 26.88 -7.05
N GLY A 179 -25.16 26.28 -7.17
CA GLY A 179 -23.93 26.98 -7.54
C GLY A 179 -22.74 26.58 -6.66
N LEU A 180 -21.58 27.14 -6.96
CA LEU A 180 -20.34 26.84 -6.27
C LEU A 180 -20.38 27.26 -4.79
N VAL A 181 -20.82 28.50 -4.52
CA VAL A 181 -20.88 29.05 -3.16
C VAL A 181 -21.83 28.23 -2.26
N PRO A 182 -23.05 27.89 -2.68
CA PRO A 182 -23.90 26.95 -1.94
C PRO A 182 -23.25 25.59 -1.68
N GLY A 183 -22.54 25.00 -2.65
CA GLY A 183 -21.82 23.73 -2.46
C GLY A 183 -20.70 23.82 -1.41
N LEU A 184 -19.96 24.93 -1.39
CA LEU A 184 -18.95 25.20 -0.36
C LEU A 184 -19.58 25.40 1.01
N CYS A 185 -20.70 26.13 1.10
CA CYS A 185 -21.45 26.31 2.35
C CYS A 185 -21.99 24.97 2.87
N PHE A 186 -22.53 24.11 2.01
CA PHE A 186 -22.98 22.77 2.38
C PHE A 186 -21.84 21.94 2.95
N GLY A 187 -20.70 21.91 2.26
CA GLY A 187 -19.49 21.23 2.73
C GLY A 187 -19.00 21.76 4.07
N ALA A 188 -18.92 23.08 4.23
CA ALA A 188 -18.50 23.72 5.47
C ALA A 188 -19.45 23.39 6.64
N GLY A 189 -20.76 23.49 6.42
CA GLY A 189 -21.77 23.11 7.42
C GLY A 189 -21.65 21.66 7.84
N LEU A 190 -21.43 20.74 6.89
CA LEU A 190 -21.18 19.33 7.16
C LEU A 190 -19.90 19.12 7.99
N GLY A 191 -18.83 19.85 7.67
CA GLY A 191 -17.56 19.81 8.41
C GLY A 191 -17.72 20.22 9.88
N ILE A 192 -18.48 21.29 10.15
CA ILE A 192 -18.81 21.73 11.52
C ILE A 192 -19.61 20.65 12.25
N THR A 193 -20.62 20.07 11.61
CA THR A 193 -21.46 19.02 12.21
C THR A 193 -20.66 17.77 12.56
N VAL A 194 -19.83 17.28 11.63
CA VAL A 194 -18.98 16.10 11.86
C VAL A 194 -18.00 16.35 13.01
N PHE A 195 -17.36 17.51 13.04
CA PHE A 195 -16.49 17.89 14.15
C PHE A 195 -17.26 17.94 15.48
N GLY A 196 -18.44 18.58 15.52
CA GLY A 196 -19.25 18.68 16.74
C GLY A 196 -19.68 17.31 17.28
N MET A 197 -20.08 16.38 16.42
CA MET A 197 -20.37 15.00 16.81
C MET A 197 -19.13 14.30 17.36
N ALA A 198 -17.99 14.40 16.68
CA ALA A 198 -16.75 13.80 17.15
C ALA A 198 -16.29 14.39 18.49
N TYR A 199 -16.40 15.70 18.66
CA TYR A 199 -16.10 16.41 19.90
C TYR A 199 -16.98 15.90 21.04
N MET A 200 -18.28 15.76 20.84
CA MET A 200 -19.21 15.22 21.84
C MET A 200 -18.80 13.81 22.32
N PHE A 201 -18.50 12.88 21.42
CA PHE A 201 -18.12 11.52 21.82
C PHE A 201 -16.74 11.44 22.49
N VAL A 202 -15.75 12.20 22.00
CA VAL A 202 -14.38 12.12 22.52
C VAL A 202 -14.21 12.99 23.77
N HIS A 203 -14.66 14.24 23.74
CA HIS A 203 -14.51 15.18 24.86
C HIS A 203 -15.53 14.88 25.96
N ASP A 204 -16.83 14.94 25.67
CA ASP A 204 -17.85 14.80 26.71
C ASP A 204 -17.98 13.34 27.15
N GLY A 205 -18.02 12.43 26.19
CA GLY A 205 -18.21 11.00 26.45
C GLY A 205 -16.98 10.31 27.02
N LEU A 206 -15.79 10.51 26.44
CA LEU A 206 -14.59 9.78 26.85
C LEU A 206 -13.70 10.53 27.86
N VAL A 207 -13.47 11.83 27.66
CA VAL A 207 -12.61 12.63 28.57
C VAL A 207 -13.35 12.95 29.87
N HIS A 208 -14.56 13.52 29.78
CA HIS A 208 -15.37 13.89 30.95
C HIS A 208 -16.32 12.78 31.44
N LYS A 209 -16.36 11.63 30.75
CA LYS A 209 -17.16 10.44 31.14
C LYS A 209 -18.64 10.74 31.36
N ARG A 210 -19.21 11.68 30.60
CA ARG A 210 -20.58 12.16 30.79
C ARG A 210 -21.65 11.17 30.30
N PHE A 211 -21.28 10.24 29.41
CA PHE A 211 -22.14 9.15 28.94
C PHE A 211 -21.29 7.98 28.41
N ALA A 212 -21.89 6.79 28.30
CA ALA A 212 -21.19 5.61 27.81
C ALA A 212 -20.92 5.72 26.30
N VAL A 213 -19.65 5.65 25.90
CA VAL A 213 -19.21 5.75 24.49
C VAL A 213 -18.95 4.39 23.82
N GLY A 214 -19.30 3.28 24.49
CA GLY A 214 -19.21 1.94 23.93
C GLY A 214 -17.79 1.56 23.46
N PRO A 215 -17.64 0.88 22.30
CA PRO A 215 -16.34 0.39 21.80
C PRO A 215 -15.31 1.50 21.53
N ILE A 216 -15.73 2.75 21.40
CA ILE A 216 -14.84 3.90 21.14
C ILE A 216 -13.85 4.09 22.30
N ALA A 217 -14.24 3.76 23.54
CA ALA A 217 -13.36 3.79 24.70
C ALA A 217 -12.19 2.77 24.62
N ASN A 218 -12.28 1.78 23.74
CA ASN A 218 -11.26 0.74 23.56
C ASN A 218 -10.25 1.07 22.45
N VAL A 219 -10.44 2.17 21.72
CA VAL A 219 -9.50 2.61 20.68
C VAL A 219 -8.24 3.19 21.35
N PRO A 220 -7.04 2.65 21.06
CA PRO A 220 -5.79 3.05 21.74
C PRO A 220 -5.50 4.55 21.67
N TYR A 221 -5.74 5.20 20.53
CA TYR A 221 -5.52 6.63 20.36
C TYR A 221 -6.38 7.46 21.32
N PHE A 222 -7.69 7.20 21.39
CA PHE A 222 -8.60 7.96 22.23
C PHE A 222 -8.36 7.71 23.73
N ARG A 223 -7.88 6.52 24.13
CA ARG A 223 -7.38 6.27 25.49
C ARG A 223 -6.19 7.17 25.85
N ARG A 224 -5.25 7.38 24.91
CA ARG A 224 -4.11 8.29 25.14
C ARG A 224 -4.56 9.75 25.22
N VAL A 225 -5.53 10.17 24.40
CA VAL A 225 -6.14 11.51 24.47
C VAL A 225 -6.82 11.74 25.83
N ALA A 226 -7.61 10.79 26.31
CA ALA A 226 -8.27 10.87 27.62
C ALA A 226 -7.26 10.90 28.78
N ALA A 227 -6.21 10.07 28.72
CA ALA A 227 -5.14 10.07 29.71
C ALA A 227 -4.34 11.39 29.71
N ALA A 228 -4.02 11.93 28.53
CA ALA A 228 -3.31 13.21 28.41
C ALA A 228 -4.12 14.38 29.00
N HIS A 229 -5.44 14.38 28.83
CA HIS A 229 -6.32 15.41 29.40
C HIS A 229 -6.35 15.37 30.94
N GLN A 230 -6.28 14.18 31.55
CA GLN A 230 -6.17 14.01 33.01
C GLN A 230 -4.81 14.46 33.57
N ILE A 231 -3.73 14.30 32.78
CA ILE A 231 -2.36 14.69 33.18
C ILE A 231 -2.16 16.21 33.16
N ILE A 232 -2.81 16.93 32.24
CA ILE A 232 -2.70 18.40 32.13
C ILE A 232 -3.30 19.10 33.35
N GLY A 233 -4.38 18.57 33.93
CA GLY A 233 -4.98 19.13 35.15
C GLY A 233 -4.08 19.00 36.39
N ILE A 234 -3.30 17.91 36.48
CA ILE A 234 -2.39 17.64 37.61
C ILE A 234 -1.06 18.37 37.42
N ALA A 235 -0.52 18.44 36.20
CA ALA A 235 0.74 19.11 35.89
C ALA A 235 0.69 20.64 36.11
N LEU A 236 -0.47 21.28 35.92
CA LEU A 236 -0.65 22.72 36.16
C LEU A 236 -0.57 23.07 37.65
N VAL A 237 -1.06 22.20 38.54
CA VAL A 237 -0.98 22.39 39.99
C VAL A 237 0.47 22.24 40.48
N PHE A 238 1.21 21.25 39.96
CA PHE A 238 2.62 21.06 40.31
C PHE A 238 3.55 22.13 39.73
N LEU A 239 3.26 22.67 38.55
CA LEU A 239 4.07 23.73 37.94
C LEU A 239 3.92 25.07 38.67
N ILE A 240 2.72 25.39 39.18
CA ILE A 240 2.47 26.59 39.99
C ILE A 240 3.16 26.49 41.36
N LEU A 241 3.22 25.31 41.96
CA LEU A 241 3.96 25.07 43.21
C LEU A 241 5.48 25.05 43.03
N ALA A 242 5.99 24.57 41.89
CA ALA A 242 7.42 24.52 41.61
C ALA A 242 8.03 25.90 41.25
N LEU A 243 7.25 26.76 40.60
CA LEU A 243 7.69 28.13 40.25
C LEU A 243 7.74 29.08 41.45
N ALA A 244 7.13 28.73 42.59
CA ALA A 244 7.20 29.53 43.81
C ALA A 244 8.49 29.32 44.63
N ASN A 245 9.31 28.30 44.34
CA ASN A 245 10.34 27.85 45.28
C ASN A 245 11.68 27.35 44.69
N SER A 246 12.15 27.89 43.57
CA SER A 246 13.51 27.54 43.10
C SER A 246 14.33 28.75 42.67
N ARG A 247 15.36 29.05 43.47
CA ARG A 247 16.50 29.86 43.07
C ARG A 247 17.28 29.11 41.99
N LEU A 248 17.69 29.84 40.95
CA LEU A 248 18.54 29.37 39.86
C LEU A 248 19.81 28.71 40.39
N VAL A 249 19.97 27.41 40.11
CA VAL A 249 21.26 26.73 40.11
C VAL A 249 21.53 26.32 38.67
N GLU A 250 22.48 26.99 38.04
CA GLU A 250 22.93 26.70 36.70
C GLU A 250 23.90 25.51 36.75
N SER A 251 23.40 24.32 36.42
CA SER A 251 24.24 23.13 36.25
C SER A 251 24.62 23.01 34.78
N ARG A 252 25.92 23.16 34.47
CA ARG A 252 26.49 22.79 33.18
C ARG A 252 26.34 21.27 32.98
N LYS A 253 25.27 20.83 32.33
CA LYS A 253 25.21 19.49 31.74
C LYS A 253 26.00 19.51 30.44
N GLN A 254 27.13 18.80 30.44
CA GLN A 254 27.81 18.40 29.22
C GLN A 254 26.83 17.56 28.40
N ALA A 255 26.41 18.08 27.24
CA ALA A 255 25.47 17.40 26.37
C ALA A 255 26.11 16.10 25.84
N SER A 256 25.63 14.95 26.30
CA SER A 256 25.91 13.68 25.64
C SER A 256 25.27 13.71 24.26
N THR A 257 26.11 13.66 23.24
CA THR A 257 25.70 13.47 21.86
C THR A 257 24.65 12.35 21.74
N PRO A 258 23.48 12.59 21.11
CA PRO A 258 22.52 11.53 20.89
C PRO A 258 23.11 10.47 19.95
N MET A 259 23.16 9.23 20.41
CA MET A 259 23.63 8.08 19.63
C MET A 259 22.41 7.38 19.01
N CYS A 260 22.36 7.33 17.68
CA CYS A 260 21.29 6.62 16.97
C CYS A 260 21.73 5.18 16.68
N ASN A 261 20.97 4.21 17.19
CA ASN A 261 21.23 2.78 16.97
C ASN A 261 20.36 2.23 15.83
N PHE A 262 20.91 1.36 15.01
CA PHE A 262 20.21 0.66 13.93
C PHE A 262 20.75 -0.77 13.78
N GLN A 263 19.99 -1.63 13.10
CA GLN A 263 20.39 -3.03 12.87
C GLN A 263 21.05 -3.19 11.50
N ALA A 264 22.23 -3.81 11.44
CA ALA A 264 22.90 -4.13 10.19
C ALA A 264 23.68 -5.45 10.23
N ILE A 265 23.86 -6.10 9.09
CA ILE A 265 24.71 -7.30 8.96
C ILE A 265 26.14 -7.04 9.45
N ASN A 266 26.66 -5.85 9.16
CA ASN A 266 27.98 -5.39 9.60
C ASN A 266 27.94 -3.91 9.97
N CYS A 267 28.57 -3.57 11.10
CA CYS A 267 28.79 -2.19 11.50
C CYS A 267 30.03 -1.64 10.80
N ARG A 268 29.99 -0.36 10.44
CA ARG A 268 31.10 0.32 9.77
C ARG A 268 31.96 1.06 10.77
N LYS A 269 33.27 0.96 10.61
CA LYS A 269 34.24 1.66 11.46
C LYS A 269 34.34 3.15 11.10
N HIS A 270 34.23 3.43 9.80
CA HIS A 270 34.38 4.78 9.24
C HIS A 270 33.02 5.37 8.90
N SER A 271 32.86 6.68 9.11
CA SER A 271 31.60 7.40 8.84
C SER A 271 31.89 8.78 8.27
N ALA A 272 31.05 9.22 7.32
CA ALA A 272 31.02 10.61 6.89
C ALA A 272 29.59 11.04 6.58
N VAL A 273 29.36 12.35 6.54
CA VAL A 273 28.04 12.92 6.24
C VAL A 273 28.07 13.54 4.85
N LEU A 274 26.97 13.42 4.09
CA LEU A 274 26.90 13.91 2.71
C LEU A 274 27.24 15.40 2.56
N THR A 275 26.99 16.22 3.58
CA THR A 275 27.37 17.64 3.63
C THR A 275 28.88 17.87 3.61
N ASP A 276 29.67 16.93 4.11
CA ASP A 276 31.13 17.00 4.11
C ASP A 276 31.70 16.97 2.67
N PHE A 277 30.89 16.51 1.71
CA PHE A 277 31.22 16.43 0.28
C PHE A 277 30.49 17.49 -0.55
N GLY A 278 29.99 18.55 0.10
CA GLY A 278 29.32 19.67 -0.56
C GLY A 278 27.85 19.43 -0.89
N GLY A 279 27.25 18.36 -0.37
CA GLY A 279 25.82 18.11 -0.53
C GLY A 279 24.95 19.19 0.13
N LYS A 280 23.82 19.53 -0.50
CA LYS A 280 22.82 20.49 -0.02
C LYS A 280 21.43 19.86 0.01
N GLY A 281 20.85 19.79 1.20
CA GLY A 281 19.51 19.24 1.46
C GLY A 281 18.35 20.21 1.16
N ASP A 282 18.45 21.05 0.14
CA ASP A 282 17.48 22.11 -0.19
C ASP A 282 16.36 21.68 -1.17
N GLY A 283 16.45 20.45 -1.70
CA GLY A 283 15.53 19.88 -2.69
C GLY A 283 15.67 20.45 -4.10
N LYS A 284 16.72 21.24 -4.37
CA LYS A 284 16.94 21.94 -5.65
C LYS A 284 18.33 21.72 -6.23
N THR A 285 19.34 21.72 -5.38
CA THR A 285 20.74 21.48 -5.79
C THR A 285 20.90 20.01 -6.17
N SER A 286 21.43 19.71 -7.36
CA SER A 286 21.81 18.34 -7.70
C SER A 286 23.02 17.90 -6.86
N ASN A 287 22.81 16.82 -6.11
CA ASN A 287 23.78 16.21 -5.20
C ASN A 287 24.52 15.03 -5.83
N THR A 288 24.32 14.76 -7.13
CA THR A 288 24.91 13.62 -7.84
C THR A 288 26.43 13.56 -7.67
N LYS A 289 27.12 14.69 -7.82
CA LYS A 289 28.58 14.78 -7.58
C LYS A 289 28.97 14.61 -6.12
N ALA A 290 28.13 15.06 -5.17
CA ALA A 290 28.39 14.91 -3.74
C ALA A 290 28.30 13.43 -3.34
N PHE A 291 27.27 12.70 -3.79
CA PHE A 291 27.16 11.26 -3.59
C PHE A 291 28.34 10.51 -4.21
N GLN A 292 28.69 10.79 -5.46
CA GLN A 292 29.84 10.16 -6.13
C GLN A 292 31.15 10.42 -5.38
N SER A 293 31.40 11.67 -4.97
CA SER A 293 32.62 12.04 -4.23
C SER A 293 32.68 11.35 -2.87
N ALA A 294 31.56 11.31 -2.15
CA ALA A 294 31.45 10.65 -0.86
C ALA A 294 31.73 9.14 -0.97
N ILE A 295 31.09 8.46 -1.92
CA ILE A 295 31.24 7.02 -2.10
C ILE A 295 32.67 6.67 -2.56
N ASN A 296 33.23 7.43 -3.50
CA ASN A 296 34.61 7.25 -3.94
C ASN A 296 35.59 7.42 -2.78
N HIS A 297 35.44 8.47 -1.97
CA HIS A 297 36.28 8.70 -0.80
C HIS A 297 36.13 7.57 0.23
N LEU A 298 34.91 7.14 0.53
CA LEU A 298 34.65 6.12 1.55
C LEU A 298 35.05 4.71 1.11
N SER A 299 35.13 4.44 -0.20
CA SER A 299 35.55 3.15 -0.75
C SER A 299 36.96 2.72 -0.33
N GLN A 300 37.84 3.68 -0.02
CA GLN A 300 39.21 3.40 0.42
C GLN A 300 39.26 2.61 1.75
N TYR A 301 38.19 2.66 2.55
CA TYR A 301 38.10 1.98 3.84
C TYR A 301 37.57 0.55 3.74
N ALA A 302 37.36 0.01 2.53
CA ALA A 302 36.85 -1.35 2.32
C ALA A 302 37.66 -2.43 3.06
N SER A 303 38.99 -2.28 3.13
CA SER A 303 39.90 -3.21 3.80
C SER A 303 39.95 -3.06 5.33
N ASP A 304 39.38 -1.99 5.89
CA ASP A 304 39.39 -1.67 7.33
C ASP A 304 37.96 -1.65 7.91
N GLY A 305 37.17 -2.66 7.56
CA GLY A 305 35.80 -2.83 8.05
C GLY A 305 34.73 -2.01 7.32
N GLY A 306 35.13 -1.30 6.27
CA GLY A 306 34.21 -0.53 5.44
C GLY A 306 33.76 0.79 6.08
N ALA A 307 32.89 1.49 5.35
CA ALA A 307 32.47 2.83 5.69
C ALA A 307 30.97 3.05 5.52
N GLN A 308 30.41 4.00 6.26
CA GLN A 308 29.04 4.43 6.10
C GLN A 308 28.94 5.90 5.67
N LEU A 309 28.02 6.17 4.74
CA LEU A 309 27.61 7.51 4.36
C LEU A 309 26.26 7.83 4.98
N ILE A 310 26.20 8.92 5.74
CA ILE A 310 24.99 9.41 6.38
C ILE A 310 24.37 10.51 5.52
N VAL A 311 23.13 10.33 5.11
CA VAL A 311 22.30 11.37 4.49
C VAL A 311 21.47 12.02 5.60
N PRO A 312 21.79 13.25 6.03
CA PRO A 312 21.12 13.88 7.17
C PRO A 312 19.74 14.42 6.79
N PRO A 313 18.92 14.88 7.76
CA PRO A 313 17.63 15.50 7.48
C PRO A 313 17.71 16.59 6.41
N GLY A 314 16.75 16.59 5.47
CA GLY A 314 16.76 17.49 4.31
C GLY A 314 16.25 16.82 3.04
N LYS A 315 16.17 17.58 1.95
CA LYS A 315 15.75 17.09 0.63
C LYS A 315 16.95 17.06 -0.32
N TRP A 316 17.33 15.88 -0.80
CA TRP A 316 18.58 15.66 -1.53
C TRP A 316 18.25 15.26 -2.97
N LEU A 317 18.08 16.26 -3.84
CA LEU A 317 17.89 16.02 -5.28
C LEU A 317 19.15 15.41 -5.87
N THR A 318 19.03 14.30 -6.60
CA THR A 318 20.16 13.62 -7.24
C THR A 318 19.69 12.78 -8.42
N GLY A 319 20.53 12.68 -9.44
CA GLY A 319 20.48 11.61 -10.42
C GLY A 319 21.04 10.30 -9.88
N SER A 320 21.34 9.38 -10.79
CA SER A 320 21.86 8.07 -10.43
C SER A 320 23.25 8.13 -9.79
N PHE A 321 23.48 7.26 -8.81
CA PHE A 321 24.80 7.03 -8.22
C PHE A 321 25.02 5.55 -7.90
N ASN A 322 26.29 5.14 -8.02
CA ASN A 322 26.71 3.76 -7.81
C ASN A 322 27.23 3.57 -6.39
N LEU A 323 26.82 2.47 -5.75
CA LEU A 323 27.36 2.01 -4.47
C LEU A 323 28.69 1.26 -4.65
N THR A 324 29.38 1.02 -3.53
CA THR A 324 30.61 0.23 -3.45
C THR A 324 30.50 -0.89 -2.41
N SER A 325 31.47 -1.80 -2.37
CA SER A 325 31.49 -2.91 -1.40
C SER A 325 31.85 -2.44 0.02
N TYR A 326 31.46 -3.22 1.03
CA TYR A 326 31.67 -2.93 2.45
C TYR A 326 31.15 -1.54 2.83
N PHE A 327 29.96 -1.22 2.34
CA PHE A 327 29.39 0.12 2.42
C PHE A 327 28.03 0.11 3.09
N THR A 328 27.75 1.16 3.85
CA THR A 328 26.41 1.42 4.38
C THR A 328 25.92 2.80 3.95
N LEU A 329 24.84 2.85 3.17
CA LEU A 329 24.09 4.08 2.96
C LEU A 329 23.05 4.20 4.08
N TYR A 330 23.24 5.16 4.98
CA TYR A 330 22.30 5.44 6.06
C TYR A 330 21.48 6.69 5.77
N ILE A 331 20.16 6.54 5.66
CA ILE A 331 19.22 7.62 5.36
C ILE A 331 18.49 8.02 6.65
N HIS A 332 18.82 9.20 7.16
CA HIS A 332 18.31 9.65 8.44
C HIS A 332 16.77 9.85 8.44
N GLU A 333 16.14 9.80 9.61
CA GLU A 333 14.78 10.28 9.79
C GLU A 333 14.65 11.71 9.24
N ASN A 334 13.57 12.01 8.50
CA ASN A 334 13.34 13.29 7.81
C ASN A 334 14.33 13.63 6.67
N ALA A 335 15.23 12.72 6.29
CA ALA A 335 15.96 12.82 5.03
C ALA A 335 15.08 12.28 3.89
N VAL A 336 15.08 12.98 2.76
CA VAL A 336 14.37 12.59 1.54
C VAL A 336 15.35 12.66 0.37
N ILE A 337 15.75 11.52 -0.19
CA ILE A 337 16.44 11.47 -1.48
C ILE A 337 15.39 11.66 -2.57
N LEU A 338 15.60 12.62 -3.47
CA LEU A 338 14.68 12.94 -4.57
C LEU A 338 15.36 12.59 -5.89
N ALA A 339 14.75 11.71 -6.69
CA ALA A 339 15.25 11.38 -8.02
C ALA A 339 15.14 12.59 -8.96
N SER A 340 16.22 12.95 -9.66
CA SER A 340 16.19 14.04 -10.65
C SER A 340 15.11 13.79 -11.71
N GLN A 341 14.52 14.88 -12.21
CA GLN A 341 13.62 14.83 -13.36
C GLN A 341 14.35 15.08 -14.69
N ASP A 342 15.66 15.35 -14.62
CA ASP A 342 16.53 15.42 -15.78
C ASP A 342 16.98 13.99 -16.15
N GLU A 343 16.47 13.48 -17.27
CA GLU A 343 16.80 12.14 -17.78
C GLU A 343 18.30 11.99 -18.10
N SER A 344 19.02 13.08 -18.39
CA SER A 344 20.45 13.03 -18.66
C SER A 344 21.28 12.67 -17.43
N GLU A 345 20.72 12.80 -16.22
CA GLU A 345 21.35 12.33 -14.99
C GLU A 345 21.15 10.82 -14.73
N PHE A 346 20.52 10.11 -15.67
CA PHE A 346 20.39 8.66 -15.68
C PHE A 346 21.06 8.12 -16.95
N PRO A 347 22.37 7.80 -16.92
CA PRO A 347 23.04 7.19 -18.07
C PRO A 347 22.33 5.92 -18.57
N LEU A 348 22.38 5.69 -19.88
CA LEU A 348 21.87 4.45 -20.47
C LEU A 348 22.85 3.31 -20.23
N ILE A 349 22.30 2.15 -19.89
CA ILE A 349 23.02 0.89 -19.76
C ILE A 349 22.31 -0.20 -20.56
N GLU A 350 23.03 -1.29 -20.80
CA GLU A 350 22.47 -2.43 -21.53
C GLU A 350 21.29 -3.06 -20.77
N PRO A 351 20.35 -3.69 -21.50
CA PRO A 351 19.35 -4.55 -20.90
C PRO A 351 19.96 -5.65 -20.04
N LEU A 352 19.14 -6.25 -19.19
CA LEU A 352 19.57 -7.42 -18.45
C LEU A 352 19.87 -8.56 -19.44
N PRO A 353 20.98 -9.29 -19.26
CA PRO A 353 21.31 -10.42 -20.13
C PRO A 353 20.20 -11.47 -20.21
N SER A 354 19.44 -11.65 -19.13
CA SER A 354 18.31 -12.59 -19.08
C SER A 354 17.02 -12.06 -19.70
N TYR A 355 16.99 -10.84 -20.27
CA TYR A 355 15.80 -10.22 -20.88
C TYR A 355 15.96 -9.96 -22.38
N GLY A 356 17.20 -9.87 -22.87
CA GLY A 356 17.51 -9.60 -24.29
C GLY A 356 17.26 -8.17 -24.77
N ARG A 357 16.26 -7.49 -24.18
CA ARG A 357 15.84 -6.13 -24.52
C ARG A 357 15.36 -5.34 -23.30
N GLY A 358 15.18 -4.03 -23.48
CA GLY A 358 14.48 -3.20 -22.52
C GLY A 358 13.03 -3.66 -22.26
N ARG A 359 12.60 -3.55 -21.00
CA ARG A 359 11.28 -3.98 -20.51
C ARG A 359 10.13 -3.08 -20.94
N ASP A 360 10.33 -1.77 -21.04
CA ASP A 360 9.29 -0.81 -21.45
C ASP A 360 9.41 -0.40 -22.92
N ALA A 361 10.62 -0.39 -23.46
CA ALA A 361 10.92 0.05 -24.82
C ALA A 361 12.12 -0.72 -25.39
N PRO A 362 12.23 -0.86 -26.73
CA PRO A 362 13.41 -1.44 -27.37
C PRO A 362 14.70 -0.70 -27.00
N GLY A 363 15.85 -1.37 -27.15
CA GLY A 363 17.16 -0.81 -26.82
C GLY A 363 17.51 -0.89 -25.33
N GLY A 364 18.33 0.05 -24.86
CA GLY A 364 18.85 0.08 -23.50
C GLY A 364 17.83 0.51 -22.43
N ARG A 365 18.34 0.70 -21.22
CA ARG A 365 17.57 1.15 -20.06
C ARG A 365 18.29 2.28 -19.33
N TYR A 366 17.53 3.19 -18.76
CA TYR A 366 18.07 4.18 -17.83
C TYR A 366 18.59 3.44 -16.58
N ILE A 367 19.80 3.76 -16.13
CA ILE A 367 20.36 3.22 -14.89
C ILE A 367 19.47 3.61 -13.70
N SER A 368 19.35 2.71 -12.72
CA SER A 368 18.53 2.92 -11.52
C SER A 368 19.06 4.05 -10.64
N LEU A 369 18.19 4.68 -9.84
CA LEU A 369 18.59 5.81 -8.98
C LEU A 369 19.72 5.43 -8.02
N ILE A 370 19.53 4.33 -7.29
CA ILE A 370 20.58 3.72 -6.47
C ILE A 370 20.97 2.41 -7.15
N PHE A 371 22.18 2.39 -7.71
CA PHE A 371 22.67 1.25 -8.47
C PHE A 371 23.89 0.61 -7.81
N GLY A 372 24.07 -0.69 -8.03
CA GLY A 372 25.26 -1.41 -7.61
C GLY A 372 25.47 -2.66 -8.47
N ILE A 373 26.72 -2.99 -8.76
CA ILE A 373 27.06 -4.20 -9.51
C ILE A 373 28.34 -4.82 -8.95
N ASN A 374 28.39 -6.16 -8.86
CA ASN A 374 29.54 -6.91 -8.33
C ASN A 374 29.95 -6.49 -6.91
N LEU A 375 28.98 -6.24 -6.03
CA LEU A 375 29.22 -5.76 -4.68
C LEU A 375 29.20 -6.87 -3.64
N VAL A 376 29.93 -6.65 -2.55
CA VAL A 376 29.93 -7.50 -1.36
C VAL A 376 29.63 -6.64 -0.14
N ASP A 377 28.76 -7.12 0.75
CA ASP A 377 28.47 -6.48 2.04
C ASP A 377 27.99 -5.03 1.88
N VAL A 378 26.76 -4.89 1.39
CA VAL A 378 26.12 -3.61 1.11
C VAL A 378 24.87 -3.47 1.95
N VAL A 379 24.77 -2.36 2.69
CA VAL A 379 23.63 -2.04 3.54
C VAL A 379 23.01 -0.73 3.10
N ILE A 380 21.73 -0.72 2.78
CA ILE A 380 20.93 0.47 2.55
C ILE A 380 19.90 0.51 3.67
N THR A 381 20.09 1.41 4.64
CA THR A 381 19.22 1.46 5.81
C THR A 381 19.05 2.88 6.34
N GLY A 382 18.35 3.06 7.45
CA GLY A 382 18.05 4.39 7.95
C GLY A 382 17.16 4.44 9.17
N GLY A 383 16.90 5.66 9.61
CA GLY A 383 15.89 5.99 10.62
C GLY A 383 14.50 6.14 10.01
N ASN A 384 14.12 5.25 9.07
CA ASN A 384 12.93 5.39 8.23
C ASN A 384 12.95 6.65 7.35
N GLY A 385 14.13 7.02 6.81
CA GLY A 385 14.24 8.05 5.78
C GLY A 385 13.57 7.64 4.46
N THR A 386 13.32 8.63 3.60
CA THR A 386 12.54 8.45 2.38
C THR A 386 13.41 8.48 1.12
N ILE A 387 13.13 7.60 0.16
CA ILE A 387 13.62 7.69 -1.22
C ILE A 387 12.41 7.90 -2.12
N ASP A 388 12.32 9.06 -2.76
CA ASP A 388 11.23 9.45 -3.66
C ASP A 388 11.71 9.42 -5.11
N GLY A 389 11.17 8.48 -5.88
CA GLY A 389 11.49 8.28 -7.28
C GLY A 389 10.91 9.34 -8.22
N GLN A 390 9.99 10.19 -7.73
CA GLN A 390 9.32 11.23 -8.52
C GLN A 390 8.81 10.71 -9.89
N GLY A 391 8.19 9.52 -9.89
CA GLY A 391 7.86 8.72 -11.07
C GLY A 391 6.78 9.27 -12.01
N SER A 392 6.05 10.32 -11.63
CA SER A 392 4.84 10.76 -12.34
C SER A 392 5.07 11.11 -13.82
N SER A 393 6.17 11.78 -14.13
CA SER A 393 6.56 12.15 -15.49
C SER A 393 6.84 10.90 -16.35
N TRP A 394 7.47 9.89 -15.77
CA TRP A 394 7.76 8.60 -16.40
C TRP A 394 6.47 7.81 -16.69
N TRP A 395 5.53 7.78 -15.74
CA TRP A 395 4.24 7.08 -15.92
C TRP A 395 3.38 7.73 -17.01
N VAL A 396 3.40 9.06 -17.11
CA VAL A 396 2.72 9.79 -18.19
C VAL A 396 3.32 9.43 -19.55
N LYS A 397 4.65 9.36 -19.66
CA LYS A 397 5.33 8.95 -20.91
C LYS A 397 5.07 7.50 -21.26
N PHE A 398 5.08 6.60 -20.29
CA PHE A 398 4.75 5.18 -20.47
C PHE A 398 3.36 5.00 -21.07
N ARG A 399 2.33 5.60 -20.45
CA ARG A 399 0.94 5.51 -20.94
C ARG A 399 0.73 6.15 -22.31
N ALA A 400 1.56 7.13 -22.66
CA ALA A 400 1.51 7.81 -23.94
C ALA A 400 2.34 7.12 -25.03
N ASP A 401 3.00 5.99 -24.72
CA ASP A 401 3.94 5.30 -25.61
C ASP A 401 5.05 6.23 -26.15
N LYS A 402 5.61 7.05 -25.25
CA LYS A 402 6.64 8.06 -25.58
C LYS A 402 8.00 7.77 -24.97
N LEU A 403 8.19 6.60 -24.37
CA LEU A 403 9.48 6.19 -23.84
C LEU A 403 10.39 5.74 -24.98
N LYS A 404 11.63 6.24 -24.98
CA LYS A 404 12.67 5.78 -25.91
C LYS A 404 13.41 4.55 -25.41
N TYR A 405 13.53 4.44 -24.09
CA TYR A 405 14.28 3.42 -23.37
C TYR A 405 13.50 3.00 -22.13
N THR A 406 13.90 1.88 -21.52
CA THR A 406 13.26 1.39 -20.30
C THR A 406 13.48 2.33 -19.13
N ARG A 407 12.42 2.60 -18.36
CA ARG A 407 12.45 3.51 -17.20
C ARG A 407 13.46 3.01 -16.15
N PRO A 408 14.06 3.93 -15.37
CA PRO A 408 14.94 3.53 -14.27
C PRO A 408 14.13 2.92 -13.12
N TYR A 409 14.78 2.06 -12.33
CA TYR A 409 14.23 1.57 -11.07
C TYR A 409 14.72 2.41 -9.89
N LEU A 410 14.11 2.23 -8.71
CA LEU A 410 14.51 3.00 -7.54
C LEU A 410 15.81 2.47 -6.93
N ILE A 411 15.87 1.17 -6.63
CA ILE A 411 17.06 0.48 -6.11
C ILE A 411 17.30 -0.76 -6.94
N GLU A 412 18.50 -0.90 -7.48
CA GLU A 412 18.88 -2.07 -8.27
C GLU A 412 20.31 -2.52 -7.96
N ILE A 413 20.47 -3.79 -7.59
CA ILE A 413 21.76 -4.36 -7.19
C ILE A 413 21.99 -5.67 -7.96
N LEU A 414 23.02 -5.70 -8.81
CA LEU A 414 23.34 -6.78 -9.73
C LEU A 414 24.54 -7.59 -9.25
N TYR A 415 24.55 -8.90 -9.48
CA TYR A 415 25.73 -9.78 -9.31
C TYR A 415 26.40 -9.66 -7.94
N SER A 416 25.63 -9.45 -6.88
CA SER A 416 26.15 -9.06 -5.57
C SER A 416 25.82 -10.08 -4.48
N LYS A 417 26.53 -10.00 -3.35
CA LYS A 417 26.30 -10.88 -2.20
C LYS A 417 26.32 -10.13 -0.88
N GLN A 418 25.59 -10.64 0.12
CA GLN A 418 25.44 -10.03 1.45
C GLN A 418 24.84 -8.63 1.34
N ILE A 419 23.56 -8.58 0.97
CA ILE A 419 22.82 -7.34 0.73
C ILE A 419 21.78 -7.17 1.83
N GLN A 420 21.71 -5.98 2.41
CA GLN A 420 20.63 -5.61 3.32
C GLN A 420 19.96 -4.32 2.85
N ILE A 421 18.64 -4.33 2.70
CA ILE A 421 17.82 -3.14 2.44
C ILE A 421 16.74 -3.08 3.52
N SER A 422 16.83 -2.12 4.44
CA SER A 422 15.93 -2.14 5.60
C SER A 422 15.58 -0.80 6.23
N ASN A 423 14.41 -0.71 6.84
CA ASN A 423 13.95 0.45 7.62
C ASN A 423 13.93 1.75 6.81
N LEU A 424 13.27 1.71 5.64
CA LEU A 424 13.16 2.83 4.71
C LEU A 424 11.71 3.00 4.23
N THR A 425 11.39 4.23 3.83
CA THR A 425 10.18 4.54 3.07
C THR A 425 10.55 4.78 1.61
N LEU A 426 9.98 4.00 0.69
CA LEU A 426 10.22 4.10 -0.75
C LEU A 426 8.94 4.57 -1.42
N VAL A 427 8.99 5.66 -2.19
CA VAL A 427 7.78 6.23 -2.80
C VAL A 427 7.97 6.56 -4.27
N ASN A 428 6.89 6.46 -5.02
CA ASN A 428 6.77 6.97 -6.40
C ASN A 428 7.91 6.51 -7.34
N SER A 429 8.31 5.24 -7.32
CA SER A 429 9.31 4.77 -8.28
C SER A 429 8.86 4.98 -9.75
N PRO A 430 9.74 5.39 -10.67
CA PRO A 430 9.42 5.46 -12.10
C PRO A 430 8.89 4.13 -12.69
N SER A 431 9.40 3.01 -12.17
CA SER A 431 8.93 1.65 -12.43
C SER A 431 9.12 0.81 -11.15
N TRP A 432 9.85 -0.30 -11.17
CA TRP A 432 10.04 -1.18 -10.00
C TRP A 432 10.77 -0.47 -8.84
N HIS A 433 10.44 -0.79 -7.60
CA HIS A 433 11.08 -0.18 -6.43
C HIS A 433 12.39 -0.88 -6.04
N VAL A 434 12.35 -2.18 -5.71
CA VAL A 434 13.53 -2.90 -5.20
C VAL A 434 13.83 -4.10 -6.09
N HIS A 435 14.95 -4.05 -6.82
CA HIS A 435 15.31 -5.05 -7.83
C HIS A 435 16.72 -5.62 -7.61
N PRO A 436 16.90 -6.57 -6.68
CA PRO A 436 18.10 -7.39 -6.66
C PRO A 436 18.08 -8.40 -7.82
N VAL A 437 19.20 -8.52 -8.54
CA VAL A 437 19.32 -9.37 -9.72
C VAL A 437 20.61 -10.19 -9.66
N TYR A 438 20.56 -11.49 -9.99
CA TYR A 438 21.72 -12.39 -9.99
C TYR A 438 22.51 -12.39 -8.67
N SER A 439 21.81 -12.17 -7.57
CA SER A 439 22.40 -11.86 -6.27
C SER A 439 22.06 -12.92 -5.22
N ARG A 440 22.82 -12.96 -4.13
CA ARG A 440 22.59 -13.93 -3.05
C ARG A 440 22.81 -13.38 -1.65
N ASP A 441 22.23 -14.06 -0.67
CA ASP A 441 22.31 -13.70 0.75
C ASP A 441 21.73 -12.29 0.99
N ILE A 442 20.42 -12.18 0.76
CA ILE A 442 19.70 -10.90 0.67
C ILE A 442 18.69 -10.78 1.80
N ILE A 443 18.76 -9.70 2.56
CA ILE A 443 17.80 -9.34 3.60
C ILE A 443 17.07 -8.07 3.18
N ILE A 444 15.75 -8.16 3.03
CA ILE A 444 14.86 -7.02 2.81
C ILE A 444 13.89 -6.97 3.98
N GLN A 445 13.96 -5.93 4.81
CA GLN A 445 13.19 -5.90 6.06
C GLN A 445 12.66 -4.52 6.45
N GLY A 446 11.41 -4.43 6.90
CA GLY A 446 10.90 -3.20 7.50
C GLY A 446 10.72 -2.07 6.48
N LEU A 447 10.43 -2.41 5.22
CA LEU A 447 10.19 -1.42 4.16
C LEU A 447 8.73 -0.96 4.15
N THR A 448 8.54 0.35 3.97
CA THR A 448 7.25 0.93 3.58
C THR A 448 7.34 1.38 2.13
N ILE A 449 6.62 0.73 1.22
CA ILE A 449 6.64 1.04 -0.22
C ILE A 449 5.28 1.61 -0.61
N LEU A 450 5.26 2.80 -1.21
CA LEU A 450 4.04 3.51 -1.56
C LEU A 450 4.10 4.06 -3.00
N ALA A 451 3.23 3.55 -3.86
CA ALA A 451 2.93 4.15 -5.14
C ALA A 451 1.42 4.36 -5.31
N PRO A 452 0.98 5.33 -6.13
CA PRO A 452 -0.42 5.43 -6.55
C PRO A 452 -0.87 4.11 -7.17
N VAL A 453 -2.06 3.63 -6.80
CA VAL A 453 -2.57 2.33 -7.26
C VAL A 453 -2.83 2.25 -8.78
N ASP A 454 -2.82 3.39 -9.48
CA ASP A 454 -2.96 3.51 -10.94
C ASP A 454 -1.62 3.76 -11.65
N SER A 455 -0.50 3.67 -10.92
CA SER A 455 0.84 3.83 -11.49
C SER A 455 1.31 2.54 -12.20
N PRO A 456 1.84 2.62 -13.43
CA PRO A 456 2.18 1.46 -14.23
C PRO A 456 3.51 0.83 -13.81
N ASN A 457 3.51 -0.49 -13.57
CA ASN A 457 4.71 -1.30 -13.32
C ASN A 457 5.54 -0.79 -12.13
N THR A 458 4.85 -0.43 -11.05
CA THR A 458 5.45 0.06 -9.80
C THR A 458 5.60 -1.04 -8.76
N ASP A 459 5.97 -2.24 -9.22
CA ASP A 459 6.21 -3.42 -8.39
C ASP A 459 7.01 -3.07 -7.12
N GLY A 460 6.66 -3.71 -6.00
CA GLY A 460 7.31 -3.46 -4.72
C GLY A 460 8.71 -4.06 -4.65
N ILE A 461 8.79 -5.39 -4.58
CA ILE A 461 10.06 -6.10 -4.43
C ILE A 461 10.17 -7.20 -5.49
N ASN A 462 11.26 -7.17 -6.25
CA ASN A 462 11.48 -7.99 -7.43
C ASN A 462 12.77 -8.82 -7.27
N PRO A 463 12.78 -9.94 -6.53
CA PRO A 463 13.92 -10.84 -6.58
C PRO A 463 13.97 -11.52 -7.96
N ASP A 464 15.01 -11.21 -8.73
CA ASP A 464 15.23 -11.76 -10.07
C ASP A 464 16.52 -12.59 -10.09
N SER A 465 16.39 -13.87 -10.41
CA SER A 465 17.52 -14.82 -10.43
C SER A 465 18.34 -14.80 -9.13
N CYS A 466 17.67 -14.67 -7.98
CA CYS A 466 18.29 -14.49 -6.66
C CYS A 466 18.28 -15.77 -5.83
N THR A 467 19.32 -16.01 -5.02
CA THR A 467 19.40 -17.18 -4.12
C THR A 467 19.48 -16.77 -2.66
N ASN A 468 18.79 -17.49 -1.77
CA ASN A 468 18.90 -17.31 -0.31
C ASN A 468 18.48 -15.88 0.12
N THR A 469 17.21 -15.57 -0.10
CA THR A 469 16.61 -14.24 0.10
C THR A 469 15.53 -14.27 1.17
N ARG A 470 15.50 -13.27 2.04
CA ARG A 470 14.46 -13.06 3.06
C ARG A 470 13.81 -11.71 2.88
N ILE A 471 12.50 -11.69 2.66
CA ILE A 471 11.64 -10.50 2.65
C ILE A 471 10.73 -10.57 3.87
N GLU A 472 10.85 -9.63 4.80
CA GLU A 472 10.00 -9.63 6.00
C GLU A 472 9.60 -8.27 6.54
N ASP A 473 8.48 -8.20 7.25
CA ASP A 473 8.02 -6.99 7.94
C ASP A 473 7.78 -5.79 7.00
N CYS A 474 7.26 -6.05 5.80
CA CYS A 474 7.05 -5.03 4.77
C CYS A 474 5.58 -4.60 4.68
N PHE A 475 5.36 -3.32 4.38
CA PHE A 475 4.07 -2.75 4.01
C PHE A 475 4.16 -2.17 2.60
N ILE A 476 3.33 -2.65 1.68
CA ILE A 476 3.42 -2.31 0.26
C ILE A 476 2.04 -1.87 -0.26
N VAL A 477 2.00 -0.66 -0.83
CA VAL A 477 0.92 -0.18 -1.70
C VAL A 477 1.53 0.01 -3.08
N SER A 478 1.05 -0.75 -4.06
CA SER A 478 1.62 -0.82 -5.40
C SER A 478 0.55 -0.60 -6.45
N GLY A 479 0.95 -0.02 -7.60
CA GLY A 479 0.12 -0.02 -8.80
C GLY A 479 0.25 -1.29 -9.64
N ASP A 480 1.19 -2.18 -9.26
CA ASP A 480 1.38 -3.51 -9.85
C ASP A 480 1.64 -4.55 -8.72
N ASP A 481 2.38 -5.62 -8.96
CA ASP A 481 2.63 -6.68 -7.97
C ASP A 481 3.31 -6.15 -6.69
N CYS A 482 2.90 -6.62 -5.50
CA CYS A 482 3.59 -6.26 -4.25
C CYS A 482 4.96 -6.94 -4.15
N VAL A 483 5.02 -8.25 -4.41
CA VAL A 483 6.27 -9.00 -4.59
C VAL A 483 6.21 -9.76 -5.91
N ALA A 484 7.15 -9.49 -6.82
CA ALA A 484 7.22 -10.11 -8.14
C ALA A 484 8.50 -10.93 -8.27
N VAL A 485 8.40 -12.24 -8.10
CA VAL A 485 9.51 -13.18 -8.20
C VAL A 485 9.77 -13.51 -9.67
N LYS A 486 11.01 -13.30 -10.12
CA LYS A 486 11.41 -13.41 -11.53
C LYS A 486 12.71 -14.21 -11.70
N SER A 487 13.04 -14.57 -12.93
CA SER A 487 14.31 -15.21 -13.30
C SER A 487 14.59 -15.11 -14.81
N GLY A 488 14.34 -13.95 -15.41
CA GLY A 488 14.56 -13.74 -16.84
C GLY A 488 13.44 -14.22 -17.77
N TRP A 489 13.58 -13.91 -19.06
CA TRP A 489 12.52 -13.92 -20.05
C TRP A 489 12.89 -14.74 -21.28
N ASP A 490 12.06 -15.73 -21.60
CA ASP A 490 12.13 -16.60 -22.77
C ASP A 490 13.54 -17.20 -22.96
N GLU A 491 14.04 -17.28 -24.20
CA GLU A 491 15.34 -17.85 -24.56
C GLU A 491 16.52 -17.16 -23.86
N TYR A 492 16.39 -15.87 -23.52
CA TYR A 492 17.43 -15.12 -22.80
C TYR A 492 17.53 -15.58 -21.36
N GLY A 493 16.38 -15.77 -20.69
CA GLY A 493 16.33 -16.33 -19.34
C GLY A 493 16.80 -17.78 -19.31
N ILE A 494 16.38 -18.60 -20.28
CA ILE A 494 16.83 -19.99 -20.44
C ILE A 494 18.36 -20.04 -20.62
N LYS A 495 18.92 -19.17 -21.46
CA LYS A 495 20.36 -19.10 -21.73
C LYS A 495 21.17 -18.70 -20.50
N VAL A 496 20.68 -17.77 -19.69
CA VAL A 496 21.33 -17.40 -18.42
C VAL A 496 21.20 -18.53 -17.40
N GLY A 497 20.03 -19.18 -17.31
CA GLY A 497 19.83 -20.41 -16.55
C GLY A 497 20.00 -20.25 -15.04
N LEU A 498 19.76 -19.05 -14.49
CA LEU A 498 19.85 -18.78 -13.06
C LEU A 498 18.45 -18.67 -12.46
N PRO A 499 18.05 -19.55 -11.52
CA PRO A 499 16.75 -19.48 -10.90
C PRO A 499 16.70 -18.44 -9.78
N THR A 500 15.48 -17.98 -9.46
CA THR A 500 15.22 -17.48 -8.09
C THR A 500 14.89 -18.66 -7.19
N GLN A 501 15.65 -18.83 -6.11
CA GLN A 501 15.47 -19.96 -5.21
C GLN A 501 15.80 -19.66 -3.74
N GLN A 502 15.26 -20.47 -2.83
CA GLN A 502 15.44 -20.32 -1.39
C GLN A 502 14.98 -18.91 -0.95
N LEU A 503 13.69 -18.64 -1.16
CA LEU A 503 13.07 -17.34 -0.89
C LEU A 503 12.04 -17.46 0.23
N VAL A 504 12.23 -16.70 1.31
CA VAL A 504 11.23 -16.54 2.38
C VAL A 504 10.54 -15.18 2.25
N ILE A 505 9.21 -15.18 2.27
CA ILE A 505 8.38 -13.97 2.33
C ILE A 505 7.48 -14.10 3.57
N ARG A 506 7.57 -13.18 4.53
CA ARG A 506 6.69 -13.25 5.71
C ARG A 506 6.36 -11.93 6.37
N ARG A 507 5.22 -11.90 7.09
CA ARG A 507 4.74 -10.67 7.77
C ARG A 507 4.66 -9.50 6.79
N LEU A 508 4.01 -9.76 5.66
CA LEU A 508 3.80 -8.79 4.57
C LEU A 508 2.37 -8.27 4.62
N THR A 509 2.21 -6.95 4.49
CA THR A 509 0.92 -6.31 4.20
C THR A 509 0.93 -5.73 2.80
N CYS A 510 -0.07 -6.09 1.98
CA CYS A 510 -0.16 -5.67 0.58
C CYS A 510 -1.51 -5.03 0.23
N ILE A 511 -1.45 -3.97 -0.59
CA ILE A 511 -2.58 -3.38 -1.30
C ILE A 511 -2.17 -3.19 -2.77
N SER A 512 -2.80 -3.93 -3.68
CA SER A 512 -2.57 -3.84 -5.13
C SER A 512 -3.86 -4.13 -5.92
N PRO A 513 -4.75 -3.12 -6.08
CA PRO A 513 -6.11 -3.34 -6.58
C PRO A 513 -6.20 -4.04 -7.95
N ASP A 514 -5.21 -3.82 -8.80
CA ASP A 514 -5.17 -4.30 -10.19
C ASP A 514 -4.08 -5.36 -10.44
N SER A 515 -3.41 -5.89 -9.40
CA SER A 515 -2.35 -6.91 -9.57
C SER A 515 -2.23 -7.90 -8.39
N ALA A 516 -1.06 -8.51 -8.14
CA ALA A 516 -0.91 -9.60 -7.18
C ALA A 516 -0.24 -9.23 -5.85
N VAL A 517 -0.56 -9.98 -4.79
CA VAL A 517 0.20 -9.97 -3.52
C VAL A 517 1.58 -10.58 -3.74
N ILE A 518 1.62 -11.79 -4.29
CA ILE A 518 2.84 -12.46 -4.73
C ILE A 518 2.62 -12.94 -6.15
N ALA A 519 3.39 -12.41 -7.09
CA ALA A 519 3.47 -12.90 -8.45
C ALA A 519 4.74 -13.75 -8.64
N LEU A 520 4.56 -14.91 -9.23
CA LEU A 520 5.63 -15.78 -9.73
C LEU A 520 5.60 -15.67 -11.26
N GLY A 521 6.61 -14.99 -11.82
CA GLY A 521 6.69 -14.66 -13.25
C GLY A 521 6.12 -13.27 -13.63
N SER A 522 5.85 -12.98 -14.89
CA SER A 522 5.89 -13.93 -16.01
C SER A 522 7.29 -14.27 -16.53
N GLU A 523 8.28 -13.44 -16.21
CA GLU A 523 9.67 -13.63 -16.55
C GLU A 523 10.27 -14.66 -15.57
N MET A 524 10.06 -15.96 -15.84
CA MET A 524 10.46 -17.09 -14.98
C MET A 524 11.35 -18.12 -15.69
N SER A 525 12.01 -17.71 -16.77
CA SER A 525 12.67 -18.60 -17.73
C SER A 525 14.01 -19.20 -17.25
N GLY A 526 14.58 -18.68 -16.17
CA GLY A 526 15.69 -19.30 -15.43
C GLY A 526 15.22 -20.27 -14.33
N GLY A 527 13.91 -20.31 -14.05
CA GLY A 527 13.29 -21.13 -13.02
C GLY A 527 12.97 -20.37 -11.73
N ILE A 528 11.93 -20.79 -11.01
CA ILE A 528 11.58 -20.34 -9.66
C ILE A 528 11.34 -21.58 -8.79
N GLN A 529 12.06 -21.71 -7.68
CA GLN A 529 11.87 -22.86 -6.77
C GLN A 529 12.09 -22.56 -5.29
N ASP A 530 11.49 -23.35 -4.40
CA ASP A 530 11.63 -23.23 -2.94
C ASP A 530 11.28 -21.80 -2.46
N VAL A 531 10.03 -21.41 -2.73
CA VAL A 531 9.46 -20.15 -2.26
C VAL A 531 8.53 -20.44 -1.09
N ARG A 532 8.84 -19.88 0.07
CA ARG A 532 8.13 -20.10 1.34
C ARG A 532 7.48 -18.78 1.78
N ALA A 533 6.16 -18.72 1.69
CA ALA A 533 5.38 -17.53 2.01
C ALA A 533 4.47 -17.78 3.23
N GLU A 534 4.60 -16.97 4.29
CA GLU A 534 3.77 -17.14 5.49
C GLU A 534 3.39 -15.84 6.20
N ASP A 535 2.28 -15.82 6.92
CA ASP A 535 1.82 -14.66 7.69
C ASP A 535 1.62 -13.41 6.81
N ILE A 536 0.75 -13.52 5.81
CA ILE A 536 0.53 -12.47 4.82
C ILE A 536 -0.89 -11.93 4.94
N THR A 537 -1.01 -10.61 5.00
CA THR A 537 -2.29 -9.89 4.98
C THR A 537 -2.40 -9.09 3.69
N ALA A 538 -3.53 -9.22 2.99
CA ALA A 538 -3.79 -8.37 1.82
C ALA A 538 -5.19 -7.79 1.86
N ILE A 539 -5.30 -6.53 1.45
CA ILE A 539 -6.54 -5.77 1.44
C ILE A 539 -6.70 -5.14 0.07
N THR A 540 -7.88 -5.26 -0.55
CA THR A 540 -8.19 -4.64 -1.85
C THR A 540 -7.11 -4.96 -2.89
N THR A 541 -6.98 -6.23 -3.24
CA THR A 541 -5.97 -6.71 -4.20
C THR A 541 -6.60 -7.58 -5.28
N GLU A 542 -6.11 -7.53 -6.53
CA GLU A 542 -6.73 -8.34 -7.60
C GLU A 542 -6.53 -9.83 -7.31
N SER A 543 -5.30 -10.24 -7.00
CA SER A 543 -4.98 -11.64 -6.77
C SER A 543 -4.08 -11.89 -5.57
N GLY A 544 -4.29 -13.00 -4.85
CA GLY A 544 -3.39 -13.45 -3.78
C GLY A 544 -2.06 -13.94 -4.33
N VAL A 545 -1.93 -15.25 -4.50
CA VAL A 545 -0.76 -15.86 -5.15
C VAL A 545 -1.05 -16.09 -6.62
N ARG A 546 -0.22 -15.48 -7.48
CA ARG A 546 -0.40 -15.47 -8.93
C ARG A 546 0.78 -16.13 -9.65
N ILE A 547 0.53 -17.15 -10.45
CA ILE A 547 1.53 -17.78 -11.33
C ILE A 547 1.22 -17.38 -12.78
N LYS A 548 2.19 -16.74 -13.44
CA LYS A 548 2.06 -16.24 -14.82
C LYS A 548 3.10 -16.94 -15.69
N THR A 549 2.69 -17.66 -16.72
CA THR A 549 3.61 -18.24 -17.70
C THR A 549 2.94 -18.47 -19.06
N ALA A 550 3.70 -18.90 -20.05
CA ALA A 550 3.26 -19.23 -21.40
C ALA A 550 4.22 -20.23 -22.07
N PRO A 551 3.78 -20.99 -23.10
CA PRO A 551 4.69 -21.67 -24.02
C PRO A 551 5.74 -20.68 -24.54
N GLY A 552 7.03 -21.06 -24.53
CA GLY A 552 8.13 -20.13 -24.80
C GLY A 552 8.97 -19.82 -23.57
N ARG A 553 8.35 -19.80 -22.39
CA ARG A 553 9.06 -19.48 -21.16
C ARG A 553 10.03 -20.57 -20.71
N GLY A 554 9.70 -21.83 -20.95
CA GLY A 554 10.49 -22.98 -20.49
C GLY A 554 10.67 -23.06 -18.97
N ALA A 555 11.71 -23.78 -18.54
CA ALA A 555 12.11 -23.96 -17.15
C ALA A 555 10.95 -24.40 -16.23
N TYR A 556 10.76 -23.75 -15.07
CA TYR A 556 9.85 -24.22 -14.04
C TYR A 556 9.41 -23.13 -13.05
N VAL A 557 8.23 -23.33 -12.45
CA VAL A 557 7.84 -22.77 -11.15
C VAL A 557 7.43 -23.95 -10.29
N LYS A 558 8.24 -24.29 -9.28
CA LYS A 558 7.99 -25.47 -8.46
C LYS A 558 8.33 -25.28 -6.99
N ASP A 559 7.86 -26.18 -6.14
CA ASP A 559 8.18 -26.18 -4.71
C ASP A 559 7.79 -24.83 -4.07
N ILE A 560 6.52 -24.47 -4.25
CA ILE A 560 5.94 -23.22 -3.73
C ILE A 560 5.10 -23.58 -2.51
N PHE A 561 5.43 -23.02 -1.36
CA PHE A 561 4.81 -23.34 -0.08
C PHE A 561 4.23 -22.08 0.54
N VAL A 562 2.92 -22.10 0.80
CA VAL A 562 2.17 -20.94 1.26
C VAL A 562 1.36 -21.34 2.48
N ARG A 563 1.49 -20.60 3.59
CA ARG A 563 0.63 -20.80 4.77
C ARG A 563 0.18 -19.51 5.45
N ARG A 564 -0.92 -19.56 6.19
CA ARG A 564 -1.40 -18.45 7.04
C ARG A 564 -1.54 -17.14 6.27
N MET A 565 -2.48 -17.13 5.33
CA MET A 565 -2.85 -15.93 4.57
C MET A 565 -4.23 -15.43 4.99
N THR A 566 -4.34 -14.12 5.17
CA THR A 566 -5.62 -13.45 5.46
C THR A 566 -5.88 -12.38 4.41
N PHE A 567 -7.00 -12.54 3.71
CA PHE A 567 -7.32 -11.74 2.54
C PHE A 567 -8.68 -11.07 2.69
N GLN A 568 -8.73 -9.78 2.36
CA GLN A 568 -9.96 -8.99 2.43
C GLN A 568 -10.19 -8.24 1.13
N THR A 569 -11.35 -8.48 0.50
CA THR A 569 -11.75 -7.84 -0.76
C THR A 569 -10.75 -8.13 -1.89
N MET A 570 -11.01 -9.20 -2.64
CA MET A 570 -10.16 -9.57 -3.77
C MET A 570 -10.93 -10.20 -4.91
N LYS A 571 -10.34 -10.17 -6.11
CA LYS A 571 -10.94 -10.77 -7.30
C LYS A 571 -10.64 -12.26 -7.38
N TYR A 572 -9.40 -12.67 -7.15
CA TYR A 572 -8.91 -14.05 -7.19
C TYR A 572 -8.10 -14.39 -5.93
N VAL A 573 -8.40 -15.47 -5.22
CA VAL A 573 -7.49 -15.93 -4.14
C VAL A 573 -6.27 -16.59 -4.75
N PHE A 574 -6.51 -17.50 -5.70
CA PHE A 574 -5.48 -18.21 -6.45
C PHE A 574 -5.65 -17.94 -7.94
N TRP A 575 -4.58 -17.53 -8.61
CA TRP A 575 -4.62 -17.35 -10.06
C TRP A 575 -3.38 -17.96 -10.71
N MET A 576 -3.60 -18.93 -11.60
CA MET A 576 -2.56 -19.48 -12.47
C MET A 576 -3.00 -19.36 -13.92
N THR A 577 -2.09 -18.96 -14.80
CA THR A 577 -2.34 -18.94 -16.24
C THR A 577 -1.10 -19.39 -17.01
N GLY A 578 -1.30 -20.37 -17.89
CA GLY A 578 -0.33 -20.83 -18.89
C GLY A 578 -0.44 -20.12 -20.24
N SER A 579 -1.16 -18.99 -20.32
CA SER A 579 -1.38 -18.27 -21.58
C SER A 579 -1.05 -16.77 -21.44
N TYR A 580 -0.02 -16.44 -20.66
CA TYR A 580 0.43 -15.07 -20.45
C TYR A 580 1.28 -14.58 -21.64
N GLY A 581 0.61 -14.22 -22.74
CA GLY A 581 1.18 -14.08 -24.09
C GLY A 581 2.11 -12.90 -24.38
N SER A 582 2.78 -12.32 -23.38
CA SER A 582 3.86 -11.34 -23.62
C SER A 582 5.16 -12.09 -23.88
N HIS A 583 5.93 -11.76 -24.92
CA HIS A 583 7.25 -12.37 -25.20
C HIS A 583 8.30 -11.29 -25.45
N ALA A 584 9.58 -11.62 -25.23
CA ALA A 584 10.67 -10.66 -25.41
C ALA A 584 10.72 -10.16 -26.86
N ASP A 585 10.70 -11.10 -27.78
CA ASP A 585 10.62 -10.90 -29.22
C ASP A 585 9.99 -12.15 -29.87
N GLU A 586 10.15 -12.33 -31.19
CA GLU A 586 9.58 -13.45 -31.94
C GLU A 586 10.51 -14.69 -32.00
N GLY A 587 11.68 -14.63 -31.34
CA GLY A 587 12.73 -15.66 -31.36
C GLY A 587 12.57 -16.78 -30.32
N TYR A 588 11.61 -16.66 -29.40
CA TYR A 588 11.34 -17.69 -28.39
C TYR A 588 10.92 -19.02 -29.02
N ASP A 589 11.25 -20.14 -28.37
CA ASP A 589 10.82 -21.48 -28.80
C ASP A 589 9.41 -21.80 -28.25
N PRO A 590 8.34 -21.83 -29.06
CA PRO A 590 6.98 -22.11 -28.57
C PRO A 590 6.82 -23.53 -27.98
N LYS A 591 7.80 -24.42 -28.19
CA LYS A 591 7.84 -25.77 -27.60
C LYS A 591 8.52 -25.80 -26.24
N ALA A 592 9.16 -24.72 -25.81
CA ALA A 592 9.72 -24.60 -24.47
C ALA A 592 8.58 -24.41 -23.46
N LEU A 593 8.01 -25.53 -23.01
CA LEU A 593 6.92 -25.54 -22.03
C LEU A 593 7.46 -25.45 -20.59
N PRO A 594 6.84 -24.63 -19.73
CA PRO A 594 7.21 -24.47 -18.33
C PRO A 594 6.65 -25.58 -17.44
N VAL A 595 7.47 -26.18 -16.58
CA VAL A 595 7.00 -27.13 -15.57
C VAL A 595 6.43 -26.38 -14.37
N ILE A 596 5.12 -26.47 -14.14
CA ILE A 596 4.46 -25.93 -12.93
C ILE A 596 4.06 -27.09 -12.03
N GLN A 597 4.74 -27.23 -10.89
CA GLN A 597 4.63 -28.43 -10.05
C GLN A 597 4.74 -28.14 -8.56
N ASN A 598 4.07 -28.93 -7.72
CA ASN A 598 4.23 -28.90 -6.26
C ASN A 598 3.92 -27.52 -5.66
N ILE A 599 2.67 -27.09 -5.83
CA ILE A 599 2.17 -25.79 -5.36
C ILE A 599 1.26 -26.03 -4.16
N ASN A 600 1.71 -25.62 -2.97
CA ASN A 600 1.08 -25.92 -1.70
C ASN A 600 0.48 -24.65 -1.07
N TYR A 601 -0.80 -24.72 -0.74
CA TYR A 601 -1.54 -23.69 -0.01
C TYR A 601 -2.15 -24.28 1.26
N ARG A 602 -1.91 -23.64 2.39
CA ARG A 602 -2.45 -24.08 3.67
C ARG A 602 -2.92 -22.91 4.53
N ASP A 603 -3.97 -23.10 5.33
CA ASP A 603 -4.43 -22.11 6.30
C ASP A 603 -4.69 -20.73 5.64
N VAL A 604 -5.56 -20.70 4.63
CA VAL A 604 -5.91 -19.48 3.89
C VAL A 604 -7.34 -19.08 4.24
N VAL A 605 -7.53 -17.84 4.69
CA VAL A 605 -8.85 -17.26 4.94
C VAL A 605 -9.02 -16.02 4.06
N ALA A 606 -10.09 -15.99 3.28
CA ALA A 606 -10.37 -14.88 2.39
C ALA A 606 -11.84 -14.45 2.47
N GLU A 607 -12.09 -13.15 2.57
CA GLU A 607 -13.42 -12.57 2.67
C GLU A 607 -13.70 -11.60 1.52
N ASN A 608 -14.98 -11.47 1.15
CA ASN A 608 -15.45 -10.60 0.06
C ASN A 608 -14.71 -10.88 -1.27
N VAL A 609 -14.69 -12.15 -1.68
CA VAL A 609 -13.97 -12.61 -2.88
C VAL A 609 -14.90 -12.68 -4.10
N THR A 610 -14.42 -12.29 -5.29
CA THR A 610 -15.20 -12.41 -6.52
C THR A 610 -15.19 -13.83 -7.08
N ILE A 611 -14.00 -14.43 -7.23
CA ILE A 611 -13.73 -15.78 -7.74
C ILE A 611 -12.70 -16.42 -6.82
N ALA A 612 -12.97 -17.62 -6.28
CA ALA A 612 -12.02 -18.33 -5.42
C ALA A 612 -10.72 -18.64 -6.16
N ALA A 613 -10.82 -19.28 -7.33
CA ALA A 613 -9.64 -19.59 -8.12
C ALA A 613 -9.89 -19.55 -9.63
N LYS A 614 -8.86 -19.10 -10.35
CA LYS A 614 -8.73 -19.23 -11.80
C LYS A 614 -7.42 -19.97 -12.09
N LEU A 615 -7.51 -21.26 -12.39
CA LEU A 615 -6.37 -22.15 -12.54
C LEU A 615 -6.37 -22.75 -13.94
N GLU A 616 -5.61 -22.14 -14.85
CA GLU A 616 -5.58 -22.50 -16.25
C GLU A 616 -4.15 -22.92 -16.64
N GLY A 617 -3.93 -24.22 -16.80
CA GLY A 617 -2.66 -24.76 -17.31
C GLY A 617 -2.53 -24.65 -18.82
N ILE A 618 -1.56 -25.37 -19.39
CA ILE A 618 -1.30 -25.41 -20.83
C ILE A 618 -1.94 -26.69 -21.39
N LYS A 619 -2.59 -26.58 -22.55
CA LYS A 619 -3.24 -27.73 -23.18
C LYS A 619 -2.24 -28.85 -23.47
N GLY A 620 -2.43 -30.01 -22.85
CA GLY A 620 -1.53 -31.17 -22.99
C GLY A 620 -0.27 -31.10 -22.12
N ASP A 621 -0.10 -30.05 -21.32
CA ASP A 621 0.97 -29.87 -20.33
C ASP A 621 0.37 -29.26 -19.05
N PRO A 622 -0.39 -30.07 -18.28
CA PRO A 622 -1.16 -29.55 -17.17
C PRO A 622 -0.26 -29.11 -16.00
N PHE A 623 -0.73 -28.16 -15.20
CA PHE A 623 -0.06 -27.80 -13.95
C PHE A 623 -0.40 -28.84 -12.88
N THR A 624 0.61 -29.45 -12.27
CA THR A 624 0.43 -30.65 -11.44
C THR A 624 0.86 -30.44 -9.99
N GLY A 625 0.44 -31.35 -9.10
CA GLY A 625 0.85 -31.30 -7.69
C GLY A 625 0.33 -30.05 -6.96
N ILE A 626 -0.83 -29.53 -7.36
CA ILE A 626 -1.51 -28.46 -6.60
C ILE A 626 -2.12 -29.09 -5.35
N CYS A 627 -1.80 -28.57 -4.17
CA CYS A 627 -2.32 -29.04 -2.90
C CYS A 627 -2.92 -27.87 -2.13
N MET A 628 -4.19 -27.97 -1.72
CA MET A 628 -4.84 -26.96 -0.87
C MET A 628 -5.41 -27.60 0.40
N SER A 629 -5.06 -27.08 1.57
CA SER A 629 -5.59 -27.56 2.84
C SER A 629 -6.05 -26.44 3.76
N ASN A 630 -7.19 -26.62 4.43
CA ASN A 630 -7.72 -25.66 5.39
C ASN A 630 -7.87 -24.25 4.77
N VAL A 631 -8.67 -24.16 3.70
CA VAL A 631 -8.91 -22.93 2.96
C VAL A 631 -10.38 -22.55 3.07
N THR A 632 -10.65 -21.35 3.56
CA THR A 632 -12.02 -20.82 3.70
C THR A 632 -12.12 -19.51 2.94
N ILE A 633 -12.99 -19.49 1.92
CA ILE A 633 -13.19 -18.34 1.03
C ILE A 633 -14.66 -17.95 1.07
N GLU A 634 -14.95 -16.77 1.61
CA GLU A 634 -16.28 -16.17 1.54
C GLU A 634 -16.44 -15.42 0.22
N ILE A 635 -17.26 -15.97 -0.66
CA ILE A 635 -17.60 -15.34 -1.94
C ILE A 635 -18.55 -14.16 -1.67
N SER A 636 -18.22 -13.01 -2.25
CA SER A 636 -19.04 -11.81 -2.19
C SER A 636 -20.45 -12.09 -2.69
N SER A 637 -21.46 -11.66 -1.92
CA SER A 637 -22.88 -11.79 -2.30
C SER A 637 -23.24 -11.07 -3.61
N LEU A 638 -22.40 -10.13 -4.05
CA LEU A 638 -22.54 -9.41 -5.31
C LEU A 638 -21.95 -10.18 -6.52
N SER A 639 -21.14 -11.21 -6.29
CA SER A 639 -20.53 -11.99 -7.36
C SER A 639 -21.54 -12.93 -8.01
N LYS A 640 -21.64 -12.87 -9.34
CA LYS A 640 -22.43 -13.81 -10.16
C LYS A 640 -21.55 -14.84 -10.88
N LYS A 641 -20.24 -14.87 -10.58
CA LYS A 641 -19.27 -15.73 -11.24
C LYS A 641 -19.19 -17.08 -10.54
N LYS A 642 -18.85 -18.12 -11.30
CA LYS A 642 -18.51 -19.42 -10.70
C LYS A 642 -17.28 -19.23 -9.81
N PRO A 643 -17.28 -19.75 -8.56
CA PRO A 643 -16.14 -19.59 -7.66
C PRO A 643 -14.85 -20.22 -8.19
N TRP A 644 -14.96 -21.32 -8.95
CA TRP A 644 -13.81 -22.06 -9.47
C TRP A 644 -13.87 -22.11 -11.00
N ASN A 645 -12.75 -21.74 -11.64
CA ASN A 645 -12.48 -21.99 -13.04
C ASN A 645 -11.17 -22.78 -13.15
N CYS A 646 -11.25 -24.02 -13.60
CA CYS A 646 -10.12 -24.95 -13.67
C CYS A 646 -10.05 -25.61 -15.04
N SER A 647 -8.87 -25.64 -15.63
CA SER A 647 -8.59 -26.38 -16.87
C SER A 647 -7.12 -26.77 -16.92
N GLU A 648 -6.82 -27.98 -17.41
CA GLU A 648 -5.43 -28.46 -17.57
C GLU A 648 -4.63 -28.35 -16.26
N ILE A 649 -5.23 -28.80 -15.16
CA ILE A 649 -4.57 -28.85 -13.85
C ILE A 649 -4.83 -30.19 -13.16
N GLU A 650 -3.96 -30.55 -12.23
CA GLU A 650 -4.10 -31.72 -11.36
C GLU A 650 -3.65 -31.41 -9.94
N GLY A 651 -4.43 -31.88 -8.97
CA GLY A 651 -4.10 -31.68 -7.57
C GLY A 651 -5.07 -32.36 -6.62
N VAL A 652 -4.99 -31.96 -5.35
CA VAL A 652 -5.81 -32.49 -4.26
C VAL A 652 -6.18 -31.39 -3.28
N THR A 653 -7.30 -31.56 -2.59
CA THR A 653 -7.74 -30.64 -1.55
C THR A 653 -8.12 -31.36 -0.27
N SER A 654 -8.13 -30.63 0.85
CA SER A 654 -8.66 -31.10 2.13
C SER A 654 -9.21 -29.94 2.94
N LYS A 655 -10.50 -29.98 3.31
CA LYS A 655 -11.17 -28.88 4.05
C LYS A 655 -11.09 -27.54 3.32
N VAL A 656 -11.53 -27.52 2.08
CA VAL A 656 -11.60 -26.31 1.25
C VAL A 656 -13.05 -25.91 1.02
N SER A 657 -13.39 -24.65 1.32
CA SER A 657 -14.71 -24.07 1.08
C SER A 657 -14.57 -22.74 0.32
N PRO A 658 -15.36 -22.49 -0.74
CA PRO A 658 -16.41 -23.35 -1.31
C PRO A 658 -15.84 -24.55 -2.06
N GLN A 659 -16.68 -25.57 -2.31
CA GLN A 659 -16.26 -26.83 -2.96
C GLN A 659 -15.43 -26.59 -4.24
N PRO A 660 -14.21 -27.12 -4.32
CA PRO A 660 -13.34 -27.02 -5.51
C PRO A 660 -13.90 -27.71 -6.75
N CYS A 661 -13.25 -27.44 -7.89
CA CYS A 661 -13.52 -28.12 -9.16
C CYS A 661 -13.11 -29.62 -9.11
N SER A 662 -13.64 -30.42 -10.03
CA SER A 662 -13.40 -31.88 -10.07
C SER A 662 -11.94 -32.28 -10.34
N LEU A 663 -11.12 -31.37 -10.87
CA LEU A 663 -9.68 -31.55 -11.07
C LEU A 663 -8.87 -31.42 -9.76
N LEU A 664 -9.53 -31.02 -8.68
CA LEU A 664 -8.98 -30.83 -7.34
C LEU A 664 -9.82 -31.59 -6.31
N PRO A 665 -9.93 -32.93 -6.42
CA PRO A 665 -10.78 -33.73 -5.53
C PRO A 665 -10.41 -33.56 -4.06
N ASP A 666 -11.44 -33.53 -3.22
CA ASP A 666 -11.29 -33.53 -1.77
C ASP A 666 -10.88 -34.94 -1.30
N LYS A 667 -9.88 -35.01 -0.42
CA LYS A 667 -9.41 -36.27 0.16
C LYS A 667 -9.77 -36.35 1.64
N GLU A 668 -10.22 -37.53 2.06
CA GLU A 668 -10.58 -37.88 3.44
C GLU A 668 -9.50 -37.38 4.43
N PRO A 669 -9.89 -36.67 5.51
CA PRO A 669 -8.96 -36.18 6.52
C PRO A 669 -8.06 -37.32 7.06
N GLY A 670 -6.75 -37.23 6.83
CA GLY A 670 -5.77 -38.22 7.28
C GLY A 670 -5.21 -39.17 6.22
N SER A 671 -5.69 -39.11 4.97
CA SER A 671 -5.19 -39.96 3.86
C SER A 671 -3.95 -39.43 3.12
N LEU A 672 -3.47 -38.23 3.46
CA LEU A 672 -2.26 -37.59 2.93
C LEU A 672 -1.52 -36.85 4.04
N LYS A 673 -0.18 -36.80 3.97
CA LYS A 673 0.59 -35.68 4.55
C LYS A 673 0.05 -34.39 3.95
N ALA A 674 -0.75 -33.65 4.70
CA ALA A 674 -1.63 -32.61 4.18
C ALA A 674 -0.84 -31.33 3.82
N CYS A 675 -0.60 -31.09 2.52
CA CYS A 675 0.00 -29.87 1.97
C CYS A 675 1.05 -29.24 2.89
N ASP A 676 2.05 -30.03 3.28
CA ASP A 676 2.97 -29.66 4.36
C ASP A 676 3.81 -28.45 3.95
N PHE A 677 3.98 -27.54 4.88
CA PHE A 677 4.91 -26.42 4.75
C PHE A 677 6.26 -26.85 5.32
N PRO A 678 7.39 -26.60 4.65
CA PRO A 678 8.71 -26.96 5.16
C PRO A 678 8.99 -26.34 6.53
N GLU A 679 9.37 -27.16 7.51
CA GLU A 679 9.68 -26.71 8.88
C GLU A 679 11.17 -26.41 9.09
N ASP A 680 12.04 -26.81 8.17
CA ASP A 680 13.42 -26.37 8.14
C ASP A 680 13.49 -24.87 7.83
N LYS A 681 14.58 -24.23 8.29
CA LYS A 681 14.82 -22.81 8.02
C LYS A 681 15.85 -22.66 6.92
N LEU A 682 15.62 -21.70 6.04
CA LEU A 682 16.62 -21.32 5.05
C LEU A 682 17.80 -20.60 5.74
N PRO A 683 19.05 -20.74 5.25
CA PRO A 683 20.22 -20.15 5.90
C PRO A 683 20.09 -18.64 6.15
N ILE A 684 19.50 -17.89 5.20
CA ILE A 684 19.26 -16.44 5.33
C ILE A 684 18.40 -16.07 6.55
N GLU A 685 17.55 -16.97 7.03
CA GLU A 685 16.70 -16.70 8.19
C GLU A 685 17.48 -16.59 9.50
N SER A 686 18.67 -17.17 9.55
CA SER A 686 19.50 -17.25 10.75
C SER A 686 20.67 -16.26 10.73
N VAL A 687 20.77 -15.39 9.70
CA VAL A 687 21.78 -14.34 9.64
C VAL A 687 21.51 -13.32 10.75
N PRO A 688 22.43 -13.14 11.72
CA PRO A 688 22.24 -12.20 12.81
C PRO A 688 22.48 -10.77 12.32
N LEU A 689 21.63 -9.84 12.76
CA LEU A 689 21.89 -8.41 12.64
C LEU A 689 22.58 -7.92 13.91
N LYS A 690 23.54 -7.01 13.74
CA LYS A 690 24.28 -6.33 14.80
C LYS A 690 23.66 -4.96 15.06
N THR A 691 23.63 -4.56 16.32
CA THR A 691 23.31 -3.17 16.69
C THR A 691 24.52 -2.28 16.36
N CYS A 692 24.35 -1.42 15.37
CA CYS A 692 25.34 -0.43 14.95
C CYS A 692 24.91 0.96 15.40
N SER A 693 25.86 1.89 15.53
CA SER A 693 25.61 3.22 16.08
C SER A 693 26.12 4.32 15.16
N ILE A 694 25.43 5.46 15.19
CA ILE A 694 25.84 6.70 14.55
C ILE A 694 26.17 7.71 15.63
N ILE A 695 27.39 8.26 15.59
CA ILE A 695 27.83 9.28 16.54
C ILE A 695 27.25 10.63 16.10
N GLY A 696 26.19 11.08 16.77
CA GLY A 696 25.50 12.35 16.50
C GLY A 696 26.28 13.65 16.75
N GLY A 697 27.59 13.59 16.99
CA GLY A 697 28.29 14.61 17.79
C GLY A 697 28.46 15.95 17.12
N LYS A 698 28.23 16.00 15.81
CA LYS A 698 28.37 17.19 14.96
C LYS A 698 27.17 17.43 14.04
N TYR A 699 26.13 16.60 14.11
CA TYR A 699 25.25 16.37 12.94
C TYR A 699 23.75 16.36 13.25
N PHE A 700 23.35 16.89 14.41
CA PHE A 700 21.95 17.09 14.82
C PHE A 700 21.60 18.57 14.89
#